data_AF-A0A2M7NTB7-F1
#
_entry.id   AF-A0A2M7NTB7-F1
#
_cell.length_a   1.000
_cell.length_b   1.000
_cell.length_c   1.000
_cell.angle_alpha   90.00
_cell.angle_beta   90.00
_cell.angle_gamma   90.00
#
_symmetry.space_group_name_H-M   'P 1'
#
loop_
_entity.id
_entity.type
_entity.pdbx_description
1 polymer ?
#
loop_
_entity_poly.entity_id
_entity_poly.type
_entity_poly.pdbx_seq_one_letter_code
_entity_poly.pdbx_strand_id
1 'polypeptide(L)'
;MKYVLFFISLFFFQTNFQAQRLDPLKTNDFQKQEIWVDSILKNMTIDEKIGQLFMMQAYSNSDKKHEDFISELITKYHIGNLIFMQGTPEKQAVLTNKYQSISKLPLMIGFDGEWGLDMRLKNTYKFPWNMTLGAIQDENLIQKFGEHLGKHCKRLGIHINFAPVVDINTNPENPIIGNRSFGENKENVTQKAIAFSIGMQKMGVLANAKHFPGHGDTDTDSHVTLPTVNFSKERLDSVELIPYKMLFDAGIGSIMTAHLSIPSLESDVKLPTSLSKNVITNLLQQELGFNGLIITDGLNMKGASNYATSAEINLVAIMAGNDLLLIPNDVAGTVNIIKKALMLKTLTEERINFSVKKILKAKYWLGLHNYKPIDLVNLTEDLNTIQDELLHRKLVENSLTLIKNHQNQLPFTEFQTKKFAYVKLGDDAGNDFLQMLKNYTKVDEISDQNLDGLISKLKPYSHVIVGFHKSNANPWKTYKFTDKDLVWLQEIARVKNVILDVFTSPYSLLQIKTFANIENILVSYQNSKISQELSAQLLFGVFQAKGKLPVSIGENFKEGTGFATVNLNRLGYTIPEEVHMSSQILAKIDAFADTILKEKMAPGFQVLVARKGKVIFQKSYGYHTDEKKIPVKNSDVYDLASLTKILASLPMIMKAEQEQKIPINAKLFEILPSFKNSNKANISVKELLSHYGRLPAWIPFYQGTQVKNTKANSPKFYSATKSDSYPLEVAENLYITKSYTDSIYKLIKKSNLIVNQEYLYSDLGYYLFKEALENSYKKPLNTLVDEAFYQSLGADRM
;
A
#
# COMPACT_ATOMS: atom_id res chain seq x y z
N MET A 1 -2.13 21.68 91.69
CA MET A 1 -1.56 22.28 90.46
C MET A 1 -1.69 21.23 89.35
N LYS A 2 -2.68 21.25 88.45
CA LYS A 2 -2.98 22.16 87.32
C LYS A 2 -2.10 21.88 86.08
N TYR A 3 -2.78 21.52 84.98
CA TYR A 3 -2.44 21.60 83.54
C TYR A 3 -1.72 20.40 82.88
N VAL A 4 -2.03 19.97 81.64
CA VAL A 4 -3.19 20.06 80.73
C VAL A 4 -2.84 19.12 79.56
N LEU A 5 -3.76 18.24 79.15
CA LEU A 5 -3.68 17.45 77.91
C LEU A 5 -4.27 18.30 76.77
N PHE A 6 -3.45 18.60 75.75
CA PHE A 6 -3.88 19.33 74.57
C PHE A 6 -4.29 18.34 73.48
N PHE A 7 -5.59 18.25 73.21
CA PHE A 7 -6.14 17.61 72.01
C PHE A 7 -6.06 18.62 70.85
N ILE A 8 -5.29 18.31 69.81
CA ILE A 8 -5.33 19.04 68.54
C ILE A 8 -6.25 18.26 67.59
N SER A 9 -7.38 18.86 67.23
CA SER A 9 -8.23 18.37 66.15
C SER A 9 -7.62 18.76 64.81
N LEU A 10 -7.33 17.76 63.98
CA LEU A 10 -6.96 17.94 62.58
C LEU A 10 -8.24 17.87 61.74
N PHE A 11 -8.71 19.02 61.28
CA PHE A 11 -9.72 19.12 60.23
C PHE A 11 -9.13 18.59 58.92
N PHE A 12 -9.49 17.37 58.54
CA PHE A 12 -9.30 16.86 57.19
C PHE A 12 -10.31 17.54 56.26
N PHE A 13 -9.87 18.54 55.50
CA PHE A 13 -10.57 18.92 54.27
C PHE A 13 -10.35 17.81 53.24
N GLN A 14 -11.38 16.96 53.06
CA GLN A 14 -11.46 16.08 51.90
C GLN A 14 -11.71 16.93 50.66
N THR A 15 -10.64 17.33 49.97
CA THR A 15 -10.75 17.76 48.58
C THR A 15 -11.06 16.53 47.74
N ASN A 16 -12.34 16.29 47.45
CA ASN A 16 -12.75 15.39 46.38
C ASN A 16 -12.20 15.96 45.07
N PHE A 17 -11.05 15.47 44.62
CA PHE A 17 -10.64 15.57 43.23
C PHE A 17 -11.62 14.74 42.40
N GLN A 18 -12.77 15.32 42.05
CA GLN A 18 -13.47 14.86 40.85
C GLN A 18 -12.56 15.20 39.68
N ALA A 19 -11.88 14.19 39.13
CA ALA A 19 -11.22 14.30 37.85
C ALA A 19 -12.21 14.95 36.88
N GLN A 20 -11.84 16.11 36.33
CA GLN A 20 -12.72 16.92 35.51
C GLN A 20 -13.03 16.11 34.24
N ARG A 21 -14.24 15.57 34.13
CA ARG A 21 -14.63 14.73 33.00
C ARG A 21 -14.52 15.55 31.72
N LEU A 22 -13.73 15.07 30.75
CA LEU A 22 -13.55 15.73 29.47
C LEU A 22 -14.90 15.81 28.74
N ASP A 23 -15.25 16.99 28.24
CA ASP A 23 -16.36 17.17 27.30
C ASP A 23 -15.76 17.29 25.89
N PRO A 24 -15.76 16.21 25.09
CA PRO A 24 -15.09 16.21 23.80
C PRO A 24 -15.82 17.06 22.75
N LEU A 25 -17.04 17.53 23.03
CA LEU A 25 -17.81 18.41 22.14
C LEU A 25 -17.64 19.89 22.47
N LYS A 26 -16.89 20.24 23.53
CA LYS A 26 -16.62 21.62 23.91
C LYS A 26 -15.66 22.27 22.90
N THR A 27 -16.06 23.39 22.30
CA THR A 27 -15.18 24.17 21.41
C THR A 27 -14.32 25.18 22.16
N ASN A 28 -13.28 25.70 21.50
CA ASN A 28 -12.43 26.76 22.06
C ASN A 28 -13.23 28.02 22.44
N ASP A 29 -14.29 28.32 21.69
CA ASP A 29 -15.22 29.43 21.93
C ASP A 29 -16.52 28.97 22.63
N PHE A 30 -16.39 28.07 23.61
CA PHE A 30 -17.52 27.42 24.30
C PHE A 30 -18.63 28.36 24.80
N GLN A 31 -18.32 29.62 25.14
CA GLN A 31 -19.35 30.60 25.52
C GLN A 31 -20.33 30.88 24.38
N LYS A 32 -19.84 31.03 23.14
CA LYS A 32 -20.68 31.20 21.95
C LYS A 32 -21.44 29.92 21.62
N GLN A 33 -20.79 28.77 21.80
CA GLN A 33 -21.43 27.47 21.67
C GLN A 33 -22.63 27.35 22.61
N GLU A 34 -22.45 27.59 23.92
CA GLU A 34 -23.54 27.49 24.90
C GLU A 34 -24.68 28.49 24.59
N ILE A 35 -24.36 29.74 24.22
CA ILE A 35 -25.38 30.72 23.80
C ILE A 35 -26.18 30.21 22.59
N TRP A 36 -25.51 29.69 21.56
CA TRP A 36 -26.16 29.18 20.36
C TRP A 36 -27.04 27.96 20.67
N VAL A 37 -26.49 27.01 21.44
CA VAL A 37 -27.17 25.78 21.84
C VAL A 37 -28.41 26.08 22.68
N ASP A 38 -28.27 26.88 23.74
CA ASP A 38 -29.38 27.19 24.65
C ASP A 38 -30.45 28.04 23.96
N SER A 39 -30.05 28.96 23.07
CA SER A 39 -30.98 29.75 22.27
C SER A 39 -31.83 28.87 21.34
N ILE A 40 -31.25 27.86 20.70
CA ILE A 40 -32.00 26.95 19.85
C ILE A 40 -32.88 26.05 20.71
N LEU A 41 -32.30 25.38 21.72
CA LEU A 41 -33.00 24.40 22.54
C LEU A 41 -34.25 24.98 23.24
N LYS A 42 -34.16 26.22 23.74
CA LYS A 42 -35.27 26.92 24.40
C LYS A 42 -36.42 27.24 23.46
N ASN A 43 -36.14 27.43 22.16
CA ASN A 43 -37.13 27.81 21.15
C ASN A 43 -37.66 26.61 20.34
N MET A 44 -37.17 25.39 20.59
CA MET A 44 -37.68 24.19 19.94
C MET A 44 -38.97 23.70 20.58
N THR A 45 -39.93 23.34 19.74
CA THR A 45 -41.09 22.53 20.10
C THR A 45 -40.68 21.11 20.47
N ILE A 46 -41.57 20.37 21.14
CA ILE A 46 -41.30 18.96 21.46
C ILE A 46 -41.09 18.11 20.20
N ASP A 47 -41.81 18.41 19.11
CA ASP A 47 -41.66 17.72 17.83
C ASP A 47 -40.29 17.95 17.21
N GLU A 48 -39.80 19.19 17.22
CA GLU A 48 -38.45 19.50 16.74
C GLU A 48 -37.38 18.82 17.59
N LYS A 49 -37.57 18.75 18.92
CA LYS A 49 -36.65 18.06 19.83
C LYS A 49 -36.57 16.57 19.54
N ILE A 50 -37.73 15.92 19.35
CA ILE A 50 -37.80 14.51 18.97
C ILE A 50 -37.17 14.29 17.59
N GLY A 51 -37.42 15.18 16.63
CA GLY A 51 -36.84 15.14 15.29
C GLY A 51 -35.30 15.09 15.30
N GLN A 52 -34.66 15.82 16.20
CA GLN A 52 -33.18 15.81 16.30
C GLN A 52 -32.59 14.45 16.70
N LEU A 53 -33.37 13.55 17.31
CA LEU A 53 -32.89 12.24 17.76
C LEU A 53 -32.70 11.25 16.59
N PHE A 54 -33.20 11.56 15.40
CA PHE A 54 -33.16 10.63 14.26
C PHE A 54 -31.99 10.89 13.32
N MET A 55 -31.27 9.83 12.93
CA MET A 55 -30.41 9.81 11.76
C MET A 55 -30.93 8.82 10.72
N MET A 56 -31.56 9.34 9.68
CA MET A 56 -32.25 8.53 8.67
C MET A 56 -31.33 8.14 7.52
N GLN A 57 -31.55 6.95 6.98
CA GLN A 57 -30.78 6.42 5.86
C GLN A 57 -31.16 7.10 4.55
N ALA A 58 -30.18 7.66 3.85
CA ALA A 58 -30.32 8.24 2.52
C ALA A 58 -29.43 7.49 1.50
N TYR A 59 -29.89 7.42 0.26
CA TYR A 59 -29.20 6.74 -0.83
C TYR A 59 -29.07 7.71 -2.00
N SER A 60 -27.86 7.86 -2.54
CA SER A 60 -27.65 8.67 -3.74
C SER A 60 -27.85 7.88 -5.04
N ASN A 61 -27.98 6.56 -4.98
CA ASN A 61 -28.34 5.71 -6.11
C ASN A 61 -29.85 5.34 -6.19
N SER A 62 -30.67 5.82 -5.26
CA SER A 62 -32.12 5.58 -5.27
C SER A 62 -32.89 6.57 -6.14
N ASP A 63 -34.17 6.28 -6.34
CA ASP A 63 -35.05 7.04 -7.19
C ASP A 63 -35.62 8.31 -6.53
N LYS A 64 -36.38 9.08 -7.31
CA LYS A 64 -37.07 10.30 -6.85
C LYS A 64 -38.05 10.04 -5.70
N LYS A 65 -38.67 8.85 -5.65
CA LYS A 65 -39.58 8.47 -4.56
C LYS A 65 -38.83 8.40 -3.22
N HIS A 66 -37.65 7.80 -3.20
CA HIS A 66 -36.78 7.82 -2.02
C HIS A 66 -36.37 9.25 -1.67
N GLU A 67 -36.00 10.07 -2.65
CA GLU A 67 -35.65 11.47 -2.37
C GLU A 67 -36.79 12.27 -1.72
N ASP A 68 -38.02 12.05 -2.18
CA ASP A 68 -39.20 12.74 -1.68
C ASP A 68 -39.61 12.21 -0.31
N PHE A 69 -39.45 10.92 -0.06
CA PHE A 69 -39.59 10.33 1.28
C PHE A 69 -38.65 10.99 2.29
N ILE A 70 -37.36 11.14 1.97
CA ILE A 70 -36.41 11.84 2.86
C ILE A 70 -36.80 13.31 3.05
N SER A 71 -37.27 13.97 1.99
CA SER A 71 -37.73 15.37 2.06
C SER A 71 -38.96 15.52 2.98
N GLU A 72 -39.90 14.56 2.94
CA GLU A 72 -41.03 14.50 3.86
C GLU A 72 -40.55 14.30 5.30
N LEU A 73 -39.61 13.39 5.55
CA LEU A 73 -39.09 13.18 6.91
C LEU A 73 -38.47 14.46 7.49
N ILE A 74 -37.70 15.20 6.69
CA ILE A 74 -37.05 16.46 7.12
C ILE A 74 -38.10 17.53 7.44
N THR A 75 -39.08 17.71 6.56
CA THR A 75 -40.04 18.81 6.68
C THR A 75 -41.16 18.54 7.68
N LYS A 76 -41.65 17.29 7.74
CA LYS A 76 -42.79 16.89 8.57
C LYS A 76 -42.41 16.43 9.97
N TYR A 77 -41.31 15.67 10.10
CA TYR A 77 -40.86 15.12 11.39
C TYR A 77 -39.60 15.82 11.92
N HIS A 78 -39.15 16.89 11.26
CA HIS A 78 -38.01 17.70 11.68
C HIS A 78 -36.73 16.88 11.93
N ILE A 79 -36.52 15.81 11.15
CA ILE A 79 -35.36 14.94 11.37
C ILE A 79 -34.07 15.76 11.32
N GLY A 80 -33.20 15.55 12.30
CA GLY A 80 -32.02 16.39 12.47
C GLY A 80 -30.79 15.92 11.70
N ASN A 81 -30.78 14.68 11.22
CA ASN A 81 -29.56 14.03 10.76
C ASN A 81 -29.86 12.99 9.67
N LEU A 82 -28.88 12.73 8.81
CA LEU A 82 -28.93 11.71 7.76
C LEU A 82 -27.63 10.89 7.75
N ILE A 83 -27.69 9.64 7.32
CA ILE A 83 -26.51 8.84 6.94
C ILE A 83 -26.64 8.47 5.47
N PHE A 84 -25.61 8.77 4.66
CA PHE A 84 -25.59 8.33 3.26
C PHE A 84 -24.99 6.93 3.12
N MET A 85 -25.63 6.14 2.26
CA MET A 85 -25.23 4.78 1.90
C MET A 85 -24.76 4.74 0.43
N GLN A 86 -25.09 3.67 -0.31
CA GLN A 86 -24.52 3.43 -1.63
C GLN A 86 -24.89 4.52 -2.66
N GLY A 87 -23.91 4.86 -3.52
CA GLY A 87 -24.13 5.67 -4.72
C GLY A 87 -22.86 6.33 -5.25
N THR A 88 -22.93 7.61 -5.62
CA THR A 88 -21.79 8.38 -6.17
C THR A 88 -21.59 9.72 -5.42
N PRO A 89 -20.36 10.25 -5.35
CA PRO A 89 -20.07 11.47 -4.61
C PRO A 89 -20.83 12.69 -5.16
N GLU A 90 -20.96 12.81 -6.48
CA GLU A 90 -21.63 13.95 -7.13
C GLU A 90 -23.11 14.01 -6.76
N LYS A 91 -23.79 12.86 -6.86
CA LYS A 91 -25.21 12.78 -6.54
C LYS A 91 -25.46 12.96 -5.03
N GLN A 92 -24.58 12.45 -4.17
CA GLN A 92 -24.66 12.72 -2.73
C GLN A 92 -24.50 14.22 -2.42
N ALA A 93 -23.55 14.93 -3.06
CA ALA A 93 -23.37 16.35 -2.85
C ALA A 93 -24.60 17.16 -3.24
N VAL A 94 -25.20 16.86 -4.40
CA VAL A 94 -26.46 17.49 -4.86
C VAL A 94 -27.59 17.24 -3.87
N LEU A 95 -27.76 15.99 -3.43
CA LEU A 95 -28.81 15.64 -2.47
C LEU A 95 -28.57 16.28 -1.11
N THR A 96 -27.33 16.35 -0.63
CA THR A 96 -26.99 17.01 0.62
C THR A 96 -27.37 18.50 0.56
N ASN A 97 -27.02 19.20 -0.51
CA ASN A 97 -27.43 20.60 -0.70
C ASN A 97 -28.96 20.77 -0.71
N LYS A 98 -29.68 19.87 -1.39
CA LYS A 98 -31.15 19.86 -1.41
C LYS A 98 -31.75 19.62 -0.02
N TYR A 99 -31.25 18.64 0.72
CA TYR A 99 -31.77 18.31 2.05
C TYR A 99 -31.45 19.38 3.09
N GLN A 100 -30.27 20.01 2.99
CA GLN A 100 -29.91 21.14 3.82
C GLN A 100 -30.81 22.36 3.56
N SER A 101 -31.18 22.64 2.30
CA SER A 101 -31.99 23.83 1.97
C SER A 101 -33.43 23.76 2.46
N ILE A 102 -33.96 22.55 2.71
CA ILE A 102 -35.32 22.35 3.25
C ILE A 102 -35.34 22.12 4.76
N SER A 103 -34.17 22.01 5.42
CA SER A 103 -34.08 21.79 6.86
C SER A 103 -34.06 23.13 7.62
N LYS A 104 -34.87 23.25 8.67
CA LYS A 104 -34.90 24.46 9.54
C LYS A 104 -33.62 24.62 10.35
N LEU A 105 -33.06 23.51 10.82
CA LEU A 105 -31.77 23.45 11.50
C LEU A 105 -30.82 22.61 10.64
N PRO A 106 -29.58 23.04 10.36
CA PRO A 106 -28.69 22.29 9.49
C PRO A 106 -28.52 20.83 9.93
N LEU A 107 -28.61 19.93 8.95
CA LEU A 107 -28.54 18.49 9.15
C LEU A 107 -27.11 18.06 9.46
N MET A 108 -26.95 17.14 10.40
CA MET A 108 -25.69 16.41 10.54
C MET A 108 -25.70 15.24 9.55
N ILE A 109 -24.63 15.12 8.76
CA ILE A 109 -24.49 14.06 7.75
C ILE A 109 -23.46 13.04 8.23
N GLY A 110 -23.91 11.81 8.42
CA GLY A 110 -23.09 10.65 8.75
C GLY A 110 -22.72 9.82 7.53
N PHE A 111 -21.69 9.01 7.68
CA PHE A 111 -21.20 8.11 6.65
C PHE A 111 -20.42 6.94 7.26
N ASP A 112 -20.46 5.77 6.62
CA ASP A 112 -19.57 4.64 6.95
C ASP A 112 -18.41 4.60 5.95
N GLY A 113 -17.25 5.12 6.34
CA GLY A 113 -16.04 5.08 5.53
C GLY A 113 -14.85 4.55 6.34
N GLU A 114 -14.75 3.24 6.54
CA GLU A 114 -13.67 2.65 7.34
C GLU A 114 -12.32 2.67 6.59
N TRP A 115 -12.33 2.42 5.27
CA TRP A 115 -11.15 2.42 4.40
C TRP A 115 -11.23 3.48 3.29
N GLY A 116 -11.96 4.56 3.54
CA GLY A 116 -12.30 5.56 2.55
C GLY A 116 -13.78 5.58 2.19
N LEU A 117 -14.18 6.58 1.41
CA LEU A 117 -15.57 6.74 0.99
C LEU A 117 -16.03 5.65 0.01
N ASP A 118 -15.07 4.92 -0.60
CA ASP A 118 -15.31 3.80 -1.51
C ASP A 118 -16.14 2.68 -0.87
N MET A 119 -16.15 2.61 0.47
CA MET A 119 -17.01 1.70 1.21
C MET A 119 -18.50 1.83 0.83
N ARG A 120 -18.97 3.02 0.44
CA ARG A 120 -20.35 3.24 -0.05
C ARG A 120 -20.40 3.94 -1.40
N LEU A 121 -19.47 4.84 -1.71
CA LEU A 121 -19.49 5.67 -2.91
C LEU A 121 -18.51 5.19 -3.96
N LYS A 122 -19.04 4.83 -5.12
CA LYS A 122 -18.21 4.48 -6.29
C LYS A 122 -17.35 5.69 -6.70
N ASN A 123 -16.21 5.41 -7.33
CA ASN A 123 -15.29 6.39 -7.90
C ASN A 123 -14.68 7.35 -6.86
N THR A 124 -14.51 6.88 -5.62
CA THR A 124 -13.77 7.61 -4.58
C THR A 124 -12.56 6.79 -4.15
N TYR A 125 -11.57 7.45 -3.55
CA TYR A 125 -10.31 6.79 -3.25
C TYR A 125 -10.47 5.71 -2.17
N LYS A 126 -9.84 4.55 -2.38
CA LYS A 126 -9.84 3.38 -1.49
C LYS A 126 -8.47 3.19 -0.84
N PHE A 127 -8.42 3.24 0.48
CA PHE A 127 -7.24 2.97 1.30
C PHE A 127 -7.19 1.49 1.77
N PRO A 128 -6.07 1.04 2.38
CA PRO A 128 -5.99 -0.30 2.96
C PRO A 128 -7.02 -0.53 4.07
N TRP A 129 -7.37 -1.80 4.30
CA TRP A 129 -8.23 -2.19 5.43
C TRP A 129 -7.47 -2.09 6.75
N ASN A 130 -8.22 -1.95 7.85
CA ASN A 130 -7.63 -1.73 9.18
C ASN A 130 -6.67 -2.84 9.60
N MET A 131 -6.89 -4.10 9.22
CA MET A 131 -5.94 -5.17 9.54
C MET A 131 -4.58 -4.97 8.86
N THR A 132 -4.56 -4.50 7.62
CA THR A 132 -3.31 -4.08 6.95
C THR A 132 -2.67 -2.91 7.70
N LEU A 133 -3.47 -1.93 8.12
CA LEU A 133 -2.99 -0.77 8.87
C LEU A 133 -2.47 -1.12 10.27
N GLY A 134 -3.01 -2.17 10.89
CA GLY A 134 -2.59 -2.69 12.18
C GLY A 134 -1.16 -3.22 12.21
N ALA A 135 -0.63 -3.59 11.05
CA ALA A 135 0.75 -4.06 10.92
C ALA A 135 1.78 -2.93 10.96
N ILE A 136 1.36 -1.70 10.65
CA ILE A 136 2.24 -0.53 10.55
C ILE A 136 2.73 -0.13 11.96
N GLN A 137 4.02 0.13 12.10
CA GLN A 137 4.62 0.52 13.39
C GLN A 137 4.73 2.05 13.59
N ASP A 138 4.46 2.86 12.56
CA ASP A 138 4.47 4.32 12.63
C ASP A 138 3.04 4.88 12.68
N GLU A 139 2.59 5.29 13.87
CA GLU A 139 1.27 5.86 14.10
C GLU A 139 1.03 7.16 13.32
N ASN A 140 2.09 7.89 12.94
CA ASN A 140 1.93 9.12 12.15
C ASN A 140 1.32 8.83 10.77
N LEU A 141 1.57 7.66 10.20
CA LEU A 141 0.93 7.25 8.94
C LEU A 141 -0.56 7.03 9.12
N ILE A 142 -0.98 6.50 10.27
CA ILE A 142 -2.38 6.26 10.62
C ILE A 142 -3.11 7.57 10.89
N GLN A 143 -2.46 8.50 11.58
CA GLN A 143 -2.98 9.85 11.74
C GLN A 143 -3.14 10.54 10.37
N LYS A 144 -2.16 10.45 9.47
CA LYS A 144 -2.26 11.00 8.11
C LYS A 144 -3.40 10.36 7.32
N PHE A 145 -3.63 9.06 7.48
CA PHE A 145 -4.80 8.40 6.89
C PHE A 145 -6.11 9.01 7.41
N GLY A 146 -6.25 9.18 8.73
CA GLY A 146 -7.38 9.90 9.32
C GLY A 146 -7.54 11.32 8.78
N GLU A 147 -6.46 12.06 8.60
CA GLU A 147 -6.48 13.42 8.03
C GLU A 147 -6.93 13.44 6.56
N HIS A 148 -6.45 12.51 5.73
CA HIS A 148 -6.86 12.42 4.32
C HIS A 148 -8.34 12.06 4.19
N LEU A 149 -8.79 11.06 4.94
CA LEU A 149 -10.19 10.69 4.94
C LEU A 149 -11.08 11.80 5.50
N GLY A 150 -10.63 12.51 6.54
CA GLY A 150 -11.33 13.69 7.06
C GLY A 150 -11.47 14.82 6.03
N LYS A 151 -10.47 15.02 5.16
CA LYS A 151 -10.59 15.95 4.02
C LYS A 151 -11.66 15.49 3.03
N HIS A 152 -11.71 14.20 2.70
CA HIS A 152 -12.72 13.65 1.79
C HIS A 152 -14.14 13.80 2.37
N CYS A 153 -14.31 13.47 3.65
CA CYS A 153 -15.55 13.68 4.36
C CYS A 153 -15.99 15.15 4.31
N LYS A 154 -15.10 16.08 4.69
CA LYS A 154 -15.39 17.51 4.67
C LYS A 154 -15.74 18.04 3.27
N ARG A 155 -15.04 17.57 2.23
CA ARG A 155 -15.28 17.95 0.84
C ARG A 155 -16.70 17.59 0.38
N LEU A 156 -17.28 16.53 0.93
CA LEU A 156 -18.65 16.06 0.66
C LEU A 156 -19.67 16.47 1.72
N GLY A 157 -19.33 17.38 2.65
CA GLY A 157 -20.23 17.79 3.71
C GLY A 157 -20.63 16.64 4.66
N ILE A 158 -19.77 15.63 4.81
CA ILE A 158 -19.89 14.58 5.82
C ILE A 158 -19.29 15.11 7.12
N HIS A 159 -20.05 15.00 8.19
CA HIS A 159 -19.76 15.58 9.49
C HIS A 159 -19.34 14.52 10.51
N ILE A 160 -19.89 13.32 10.42
CA ILE A 160 -19.49 12.19 11.27
C ILE A 160 -19.15 11.00 10.37
N ASN A 161 -17.97 10.43 10.59
CA ASN A 161 -17.59 9.17 9.99
C ASN A 161 -17.71 8.08 11.05
N PHE A 162 -18.46 7.02 10.76
CA PHE A 162 -18.63 5.86 11.63
C PHE A 162 -17.39 4.97 11.61
N ALA A 163 -16.27 5.52 12.07
CA ALA A 163 -14.95 4.91 12.19
C ALA A 163 -14.14 5.66 13.26
N PRO A 164 -13.19 5.02 13.96
CA PRO A 164 -12.65 3.69 13.68
C PRO A 164 -13.43 2.54 14.35
N VAL A 165 -13.30 1.34 13.78
CA VAL A 165 -13.59 0.08 14.50
C VAL A 165 -12.47 -0.14 15.52
N VAL A 166 -12.85 -0.33 16.78
CA VAL A 166 -11.93 -0.51 17.91
C VAL A 166 -12.08 -1.88 18.58
N ASP A 167 -12.89 -2.74 17.96
CA ASP A 167 -13.10 -4.12 18.36
C ASP A 167 -11.78 -4.91 18.26
N ILE A 168 -11.40 -5.58 19.34
CA ILE A 168 -10.17 -6.38 19.43
C ILE A 168 -10.47 -7.77 18.87
N ASN A 169 -9.92 -8.10 17.70
CA ASN A 169 -10.27 -9.31 16.96
C ASN A 169 -9.49 -10.53 17.47
N THR A 170 -9.84 -11.04 18.65
CA THR A 170 -9.24 -12.25 19.24
C THR A 170 -9.71 -13.55 18.59
N ASN A 171 -10.83 -13.52 17.87
CA ASN A 171 -11.37 -14.69 17.17
C ASN A 171 -11.14 -14.60 15.64
N PRO A 172 -10.31 -15.47 15.06
CA PRO A 172 -10.05 -15.49 13.61
C PRO A 172 -11.25 -15.93 12.76
N GLU A 173 -12.23 -16.62 13.36
CA GLU A 173 -13.47 -17.03 12.68
C GLU A 173 -14.60 -16.00 12.83
N ASN A 174 -14.33 -14.83 13.44
CA ASN A 174 -15.31 -13.74 13.51
C ASN A 174 -15.76 -13.34 12.09
N PRO A 175 -17.06 -13.49 11.76
CA PRO A 175 -17.53 -13.35 10.38
C PRO A 175 -17.64 -11.89 9.92
N ILE A 176 -17.62 -10.93 10.86
CA ILE A 176 -18.03 -9.54 10.60
C ILE A 176 -16.95 -8.51 10.92
N ILE A 177 -16.07 -8.77 11.90
CA ILE A 177 -14.97 -7.85 12.28
C ILE A 177 -13.76 -8.13 11.39
N GLY A 178 -13.00 -9.20 11.63
CA GLY A 178 -11.89 -9.65 10.78
C GLY A 178 -11.01 -8.48 10.28
N ASN A 179 -10.94 -8.30 8.95
CA ASN A 179 -10.14 -7.24 8.30
C ASN A 179 -10.51 -5.79 8.69
N ARG A 180 -11.65 -5.57 9.35
CA ARG A 180 -12.09 -4.24 9.84
C ARG A 180 -11.46 -3.84 11.18
N SER A 181 -10.93 -4.80 11.95
CA SER A 181 -10.15 -4.49 13.15
C SER A 181 -8.69 -4.20 12.79
N PHE A 182 -8.01 -3.42 13.63
CA PHE A 182 -6.57 -3.27 13.57
C PHE A 182 -5.80 -4.51 14.07
N GLY A 183 -6.43 -5.45 14.77
CA GLY A 183 -5.73 -6.65 15.25
C GLY A 183 -6.32 -7.26 16.53
N GLU A 184 -5.57 -8.16 17.15
CA GLU A 184 -5.95 -8.85 18.39
C GLU A 184 -5.32 -8.26 19.66
N ASN A 185 -4.33 -7.36 19.50
CA ASN A 185 -3.64 -6.73 20.60
C ASN A 185 -4.32 -5.41 20.99
N LYS A 186 -4.78 -5.32 22.24
CA LYS A 186 -5.54 -4.17 22.75
C LYS A 186 -4.74 -2.87 22.72
N GLU A 187 -3.45 -2.89 23.04
CA GLU A 187 -2.59 -1.70 23.00
C GLU A 187 -2.41 -1.21 21.56
N ASN A 188 -2.09 -2.12 20.62
CA ASN A 188 -1.92 -1.78 19.21
C ASN A 188 -3.23 -1.22 18.63
N VAL A 189 -4.35 -1.92 18.79
CA VAL A 189 -5.67 -1.47 18.33
C VAL A 189 -5.99 -0.07 18.87
N THR A 190 -5.73 0.16 20.17
CA THR A 190 -6.00 1.44 20.82
C THR A 190 -5.15 2.56 20.24
N GLN A 191 -3.83 2.35 20.06
CA GLN A 191 -2.93 3.37 19.51
C GLN A 191 -3.31 3.75 18.08
N LYS A 192 -3.65 2.78 17.23
CA LYS A 192 -4.10 3.02 15.86
C LYS A 192 -5.43 3.77 15.82
N ALA A 193 -6.38 3.37 16.67
CA ALA A 193 -7.67 4.04 16.78
C ALA A 193 -7.50 5.51 17.24
N ILE A 194 -6.66 5.78 18.24
CA ILE A 194 -6.36 7.15 18.70
C ILE A 194 -5.77 7.98 17.57
N ALA A 195 -4.72 7.47 16.89
CA ALA A 195 -4.07 8.18 15.80
C ALA A 195 -5.05 8.53 14.67
N PHE A 196 -5.85 7.55 14.24
CA PHE A 196 -6.89 7.75 13.23
C PHE A 196 -7.91 8.82 13.66
N SER A 197 -8.39 8.75 14.91
CA SER A 197 -9.42 9.64 15.45
C SER A 197 -8.92 11.08 15.54
N ILE A 198 -7.67 11.28 15.99
CA ILE A 198 -7.01 12.58 16.00
C ILE A 198 -6.92 13.16 14.58
N GLY A 199 -6.48 12.36 13.61
CA GLY A 199 -6.36 12.78 12.22
C GLY A 199 -7.69 13.22 11.61
N MET A 200 -8.75 12.43 11.84
CA MET A 200 -10.11 12.71 11.38
C MET A 200 -10.66 14.00 12.02
N GLN A 201 -10.60 14.10 13.35
CA GLN A 201 -11.17 15.21 14.10
C GLN A 201 -10.44 16.53 13.86
N LYS A 202 -9.13 16.48 13.58
CA LYS A 202 -8.36 17.66 13.16
C LYS A 202 -8.89 18.30 11.88
N MET A 203 -9.55 17.53 11.01
CA MET A 203 -10.20 18.06 9.81
C MET A 203 -11.61 18.63 10.07
N GLY A 204 -12.13 18.52 11.30
CA GLY A 204 -13.47 18.95 11.69
C GLY A 204 -14.56 17.93 11.36
N VAL A 205 -14.22 16.64 11.40
CA VAL A 205 -15.14 15.52 11.20
C VAL A 205 -15.12 14.67 12.47
N LEU A 206 -16.28 14.38 13.05
CA LEU A 206 -16.37 13.54 14.24
C LEU A 206 -15.99 12.10 13.88
N ALA A 207 -15.03 11.55 14.61
CA ALA A 207 -14.77 10.13 14.64
C ALA A 207 -15.74 9.44 15.60
N ASN A 208 -15.99 8.15 15.37
CA ASN A 208 -16.95 7.35 16.10
C ASN A 208 -16.36 5.97 16.39
N ALA A 209 -15.98 5.74 17.65
CA ALA A 209 -15.44 4.45 18.06
C ALA A 209 -16.57 3.41 18.14
N LYS A 210 -16.36 2.24 17.53
CA LYS A 210 -17.38 1.18 17.44
C LYS A 210 -16.81 -0.25 17.56
N HIS A 211 -17.55 -1.22 18.09
CA HIS A 211 -18.95 -1.14 18.55
C HIS A 211 -19.03 -1.41 20.06
N PHE A 212 -19.40 -0.41 20.85
CA PHE A 212 -19.37 -0.49 22.31
C PHE A 212 -20.37 -1.52 22.84
N PRO A 213 -20.02 -2.43 23.78
CA PRO A 213 -18.78 -2.46 24.56
C PRO A 213 -17.66 -3.37 24.01
N GLY A 214 -17.75 -3.87 22.78
CA GLY A 214 -16.75 -4.71 22.12
C GLY A 214 -17.38 -5.90 21.40
N HIS A 215 -17.19 -5.98 20.08
CA HIS A 215 -17.76 -6.99 19.17
C HIS A 215 -16.71 -7.98 18.62
N GLY A 216 -15.45 -7.83 19.02
CA GLY A 216 -14.31 -8.51 18.39
C GLY A 216 -14.25 -10.04 18.53
N ASP A 217 -14.97 -10.61 19.50
CA ASP A 217 -14.94 -12.05 19.82
C ASP A 217 -16.29 -12.75 19.61
N THR A 218 -17.17 -12.22 18.75
CA THR A 218 -18.45 -12.88 18.46
C THR A 218 -18.34 -13.92 17.34
N ASP A 219 -18.96 -15.08 17.54
CA ASP A 219 -19.09 -16.13 16.51
C ASP A 219 -20.26 -15.94 15.53
N THR A 220 -21.10 -14.92 15.75
CA THR A 220 -22.34 -14.70 14.97
C THR A 220 -22.50 -13.23 14.56
N ASP A 221 -23.08 -13.02 13.38
CA ASP A 221 -23.30 -11.70 12.80
C ASP A 221 -24.56 -11.02 13.39
N SER A 222 -24.39 -9.81 13.96
CA SER A 222 -25.49 -9.00 14.52
C SER A 222 -26.52 -8.55 13.48
N HIS A 223 -26.19 -8.59 12.19
CA HIS A 223 -27.15 -8.31 11.11
C HIS A 223 -28.19 -9.43 10.96
N VAL A 224 -27.88 -10.65 11.42
CA VAL A 224 -28.71 -11.84 11.22
C VAL A 224 -29.40 -12.27 12.52
N THR A 225 -28.70 -12.18 13.66
CA THR A 225 -29.18 -12.61 14.98
C THR A 225 -28.63 -11.72 16.09
N LEU A 226 -29.08 -11.86 17.35
CA LEU A 226 -28.45 -11.20 18.50
C LEU A 226 -27.23 -12.02 18.96
N PRO A 227 -25.97 -11.54 18.80
CA PRO A 227 -24.79 -12.28 19.22
C PRO A 227 -24.63 -12.26 20.73
N THR A 228 -24.30 -13.41 21.31
CA THR A 228 -24.04 -13.54 22.75
C THR A 228 -22.54 -13.53 23.03
N VAL A 229 -22.12 -12.72 24.00
CA VAL A 229 -20.75 -12.65 24.50
C VAL A 229 -20.76 -13.00 25.99
N ASN A 230 -20.16 -14.14 26.34
CA ASN A 230 -20.21 -14.70 27.70
C ASN A 230 -18.97 -14.36 28.56
N PHE A 231 -18.41 -13.16 28.40
CA PHE A 231 -17.24 -12.74 29.18
C PHE A 231 -17.62 -12.22 30.56
N SER A 232 -16.70 -12.35 31.52
CA SER A 232 -16.82 -11.71 32.83
C SER A 232 -16.63 -10.19 32.72
N LYS A 233 -17.09 -9.44 33.72
CA LYS A 233 -16.88 -7.99 33.77
C LYS A 233 -15.39 -7.64 33.80
N GLU A 234 -14.59 -8.43 34.50
CA GLU A 234 -13.14 -8.23 34.65
C GLU A 234 -12.41 -8.41 33.31
N ARG A 235 -12.85 -9.38 32.48
CA ARG A 235 -12.32 -9.55 31.12
C ARG A 235 -12.67 -8.33 30.26
N LEU A 236 -13.95 -7.95 30.22
CA LEU A 236 -14.41 -6.78 29.47
C LEU A 236 -13.64 -5.52 29.87
N ASP A 237 -13.45 -5.30 31.17
CA ASP A 237 -12.72 -4.16 31.71
C ASP A 237 -11.25 -4.09 31.27
N SER A 238 -10.59 -5.25 31.23
CA SER A 238 -9.16 -5.39 30.99
C SER A 238 -8.77 -5.59 29.52
N VAL A 239 -9.73 -5.88 28.64
CA VAL A 239 -9.50 -6.09 27.21
C VAL A 239 -10.42 -5.22 26.37
N GLU A 240 -11.71 -5.55 26.27
CA GLU A 240 -12.63 -4.94 25.30
C GLU A 240 -12.91 -3.45 25.59
N LEU A 241 -12.89 -3.02 26.86
CA LEU A 241 -13.14 -1.63 27.27
C LEU A 241 -11.89 -0.74 27.27
N ILE A 242 -10.68 -1.30 27.12
CA ILE A 242 -9.42 -0.53 27.13
C ILE A 242 -9.38 0.52 26.00
N PRO A 243 -9.69 0.19 24.72
CA PRO A 243 -9.69 1.18 23.65
C PRO A 243 -10.62 2.36 23.95
N TYR A 244 -11.81 2.10 24.51
CA TYR A 244 -12.78 3.15 24.83
C TYR A 244 -12.28 4.10 25.90
N LYS A 245 -11.76 3.58 27.02
CA LYS A 245 -11.20 4.42 28.10
C LYS A 245 -10.14 5.38 27.57
N MET A 246 -9.19 4.86 26.80
CA MET A 246 -8.09 5.67 26.26
C MET A 246 -8.54 6.64 25.15
N LEU A 247 -9.54 6.27 24.35
CA LEU A 247 -10.12 7.18 23.35
C LEU A 247 -10.91 8.32 24.00
N PHE A 248 -11.55 8.08 25.14
CA PHE A 248 -12.24 9.13 25.89
C PHE A 248 -11.23 10.16 26.40
N ASP A 249 -10.10 9.71 26.95
CA ASP A 249 -9.00 10.58 27.37
C ASP A 249 -8.37 11.33 26.17
N ALA A 250 -8.32 10.71 24.99
CA ALA A 250 -7.87 11.32 23.75
C ALA A 250 -8.90 12.26 23.09
N GLY A 251 -10.10 12.42 23.67
CA GLY A 251 -11.13 13.33 23.19
C GLY A 251 -11.91 12.84 21.97
N ILE A 252 -12.18 11.54 21.86
CA ILE A 252 -13.13 11.02 20.86
C ILE A 252 -14.51 11.67 21.04
N GLY A 253 -15.07 12.20 19.96
CA GLY A 253 -16.31 12.98 20.02
C GLY A 253 -17.58 12.14 20.02
N SER A 254 -17.54 10.89 19.57
CA SER A 254 -18.71 10.02 19.54
C SER A 254 -18.36 8.52 19.65
N ILE A 255 -19.36 7.71 20.02
CA ILE A 255 -19.28 6.24 19.96
C ILE A 255 -20.54 5.64 19.32
N MET A 256 -20.44 4.41 18.84
CA MET A 256 -21.58 3.60 18.42
C MET A 256 -21.76 2.40 19.35
N THR A 257 -22.99 2.17 19.80
CA THR A 257 -23.35 1.04 20.69
C THR A 257 -23.76 -0.19 19.90
N ALA A 258 -23.31 -1.37 20.28
CA ALA A 258 -23.61 -2.62 19.61
C ALA A 258 -24.93 -3.26 20.07
N HIS A 259 -25.54 -4.08 19.22
CA HIS A 259 -26.64 -4.97 19.58
C HIS A 259 -26.08 -6.33 20.00
N LEU A 260 -25.68 -6.47 21.26
CA LEU A 260 -25.09 -7.71 21.83
C LEU A 260 -25.88 -8.18 23.06
N SER A 261 -25.86 -9.48 23.33
CA SER A 261 -26.29 -10.07 24.60
C SER A 261 -25.06 -10.34 25.46
N ILE A 262 -24.89 -9.63 26.57
CA ILE A 262 -23.72 -9.77 27.45
C ILE A 262 -24.22 -9.98 28.89
N PRO A 263 -24.46 -11.23 29.32
CA PRO A 263 -25.11 -11.54 30.61
C PRO A 263 -24.42 -10.95 31.83
N SER A 264 -23.11 -10.74 31.75
CA SER A 264 -22.32 -10.12 32.82
C SER A 264 -22.58 -8.62 32.97
N LEU A 265 -23.01 -7.92 31.92
CA LEU A 265 -23.35 -6.49 31.94
C LEU A 265 -24.86 -6.24 32.04
N GLU A 266 -25.66 -7.07 31.39
CA GLU A 266 -27.13 -7.04 31.43
C GLU A 266 -27.67 -8.46 31.65
N SER A 267 -28.35 -8.66 32.78
CA SER A 267 -28.88 -9.96 33.19
C SER A 267 -30.01 -10.49 32.29
N ASP A 268 -30.79 -9.60 31.67
CA ASP A 268 -31.78 -10.01 30.66
C ASP A 268 -31.08 -10.31 29.33
N VAL A 269 -30.83 -11.60 29.08
CA VAL A 269 -30.15 -12.09 27.87
C VAL A 269 -30.87 -11.75 26.56
N LYS A 270 -32.15 -11.37 26.62
CA LYS A 270 -32.92 -10.95 25.44
C LYS A 270 -32.81 -9.45 25.17
N LEU A 271 -32.38 -8.65 26.15
CA LEU A 271 -32.23 -7.20 26.04
C LEU A 271 -30.84 -6.87 25.48
N PRO A 272 -30.74 -6.32 24.25
CA PRO A 272 -29.45 -5.93 23.69
C PRO A 272 -28.77 -4.83 24.51
N THR A 273 -27.44 -4.85 24.58
CA THR A 273 -26.62 -3.87 25.31
C THR A 273 -26.90 -2.43 24.90
N SER A 274 -27.15 -2.14 23.62
CA SER A 274 -27.59 -0.82 23.13
C SER A 274 -28.91 -0.31 23.74
N LEU A 275 -29.76 -1.20 24.24
CA LEU A 275 -31.06 -0.91 24.83
C LEU A 275 -31.04 -1.00 26.37
N SER A 276 -29.91 -1.38 26.97
CA SER A 276 -29.78 -1.53 28.41
C SER A 276 -29.30 -0.24 29.08
N LYS A 277 -30.07 0.23 30.07
CA LYS A 277 -29.65 1.34 30.94
C LYS A 277 -28.40 1.00 31.76
N ASN A 278 -28.22 -0.27 32.14
CA ASN A 278 -27.04 -0.73 32.89
C ASN A 278 -25.77 -0.52 32.07
N VAL A 279 -25.85 -0.75 30.75
CA VAL A 279 -24.69 -0.61 29.86
C VAL A 279 -24.50 0.83 29.39
N ILE A 280 -25.56 1.50 28.91
CA ILE A 280 -25.42 2.80 28.27
C ILE A 280 -25.36 3.96 29.27
N THR A 281 -26.12 3.91 30.37
CA THR A 281 -26.07 4.96 31.40
C THR A 281 -25.06 4.61 32.48
N ASN A 282 -25.21 3.46 33.14
CA ASN A 282 -24.42 3.19 34.35
C ASN A 282 -22.95 2.90 34.00
N LEU A 283 -22.69 2.00 33.06
CA LEU A 283 -21.30 1.72 32.64
C LEU A 283 -20.72 2.86 31.79
N LEU A 284 -21.28 3.15 30.62
CA LEU A 284 -20.64 4.07 29.66
C LEU A 284 -20.57 5.52 30.16
N GLN A 285 -21.66 6.08 30.67
CA GLN A 285 -21.71 7.50 31.06
C GLN A 285 -21.26 7.72 32.50
N GLN A 286 -21.68 6.88 33.45
CA GLN A 286 -21.38 7.11 34.87
C GLN A 286 -20.01 6.54 35.25
N GLU A 287 -19.73 5.27 34.97
CA GLU A 287 -18.48 4.60 35.36
C GLU A 287 -17.31 4.99 34.46
N LEU A 288 -17.45 4.86 33.13
CA LEU A 288 -16.39 5.23 32.18
C LEU A 288 -16.34 6.74 31.88
N GLY A 289 -17.35 7.51 32.29
CA GLY A 289 -17.31 8.98 32.24
C GLY A 289 -17.49 9.59 30.85
N PHE A 290 -18.03 8.86 29.86
CA PHE A 290 -18.15 9.36 28.50
C PHE A 290 -19.23 10.45 28.37
N ASN A 291 -18.82 11.64 27.91
CA ASN A 291 -19.70 12.80 27.70
C ASN A 291 -19.91 13.17 26.22
N GLY A 292 -19.29 12.45 25.28
CA GLY A 292 -19.49 12.66 23.84
C GLY A 292 -20.81 12.09 23.32
N LEU A 293 -21.03 12.13 22.01
CA LEU A 293 -22.30 11.70 21.41
C LEU A 293 -22.43 10.16 21.37
N ILE A 294 -23.52 9.63 21.94
CA ILE A 294 -23.80 8.19 21.98
C ILE A 294 -24.84 7.85 20.91
N ILE A 295 -24.44 7.01 19.96
CA ILE A 295 -25.24 6.69 18.77
C ILE A 295 -25.53 5.18 18.78
N THR A 296 -26.76 4.77 18.47
CA THR A 296 -27.04 3.35 18.31
C THR A 296 -26.35 2.79 17.06
N ASP A 297 -26.08 1.49 17.00
CA ASP A 297 -25.95 0.81 15.71
C ASP A 297 -27.32 0.82 14.97
N GLY A 298 -27.36 0.34 13.73
CA GLY A 298 -28.56 0.36 12.90
C GLY A 298 -29.75 -0.34 13.57
N LEU A 299 -30.76 0.41 13.99
CA LEU A 299 -31.94 -0.14 14.67
C LEU A 299 -32.87 -0.93 13.74
N ASN A 300 -32.60 -0.91 12.44
CA ASN A 300 -33.20 -1.80 11.45
C ASN A 300 -32.58 -3.21 11.44
N MET A 301 -31.48 -3.44 12.16
CA MET A 301 -30.83 -4.75 12.25
C MET A 301 -31.63 -5.75 13.08
N LYS A 302 -31.56 -7.03 12.70
CA LYS A 302 -32.29 -8.12 13.38
C LYS A 302 -31.91 -8.30 14.84
N GLY A 303 -30.67 -7.99 15.21
CA GLY A 303 -30.19 -8.05 16.59
C GLY A 303 -30.97 -7.14 17.55
N ALA A 304 -31.52 -6.02 17.07
CA ALA A 304 -32.42 -5.16 17.86
C ALA A 304 -33.90 -5.41 17.56
N SER A 305 -34.27 -5.60 16.28
CA SER A 305 -35.66 -5.58 15.82
C SER A 305 -36.56 -6.70 16.35
N ASN A 306 -35.99 -7.77 16.93
CA ASN A 306 -36.75 -8.91 17.45
C ASN A 306 -37.21 -8.74 18.91
N TYR A 307 -36.75 -7.70 19.61
CA TYR A 307 -37.03 -7.51 21.04
C TYR A 307 -38.44 -6.94 21.30
N ALA A 308 -38.83 -5.91 20.55
CA ALA A 308 -40.11 -5.22 20.68
C ALA A 308 -40.52 -4.61 19.33
N THR A 309 -41.64 -3.88 19.27
CA THR A 309 -41.99 -3.14 18.05
C THR A 309 -40.94 -2.06 17.75
N SER A 310 -40.82 -1.63 16.49
CA SER A 310 -39.81 -0.63 16.09
C SER A 310 -39.90 0.67 16.89
N ALA A 311 -41.12 1.18 17.13
CA ALA A 311 -41.32 2.38 17.93
C ALA A 311 -40.92 2.19 19.41
N GLU A 312 -41.20 1.03 19.99
CA GLU A 312 -40.82 0.71 21.37
C GLU A 312 -39.31 0.59 21.52
N ILE A 313 -38.62 -0.09 20.59
CA ILE A 313 -37.15 -0.20 20.58
C ILE A 313 -36.52 1.20 20.58
N ASN A 314 -37.00 2.10 19.74
CA ASN A 314 -36.50 3.46 19.64
C ASN A 314 -36.69 4.24 20.95
N LEU A 315 -37.85 4.11 21.59
CA LEU A 315 -38.10 4.72 22.90
C LEU A 315 -37.17 4.15 23.99
N VAL A 316 -37.02 2.83 24.03
CA VAL A 316 -36.15 2.15 25.00
C VAL A 316 -34.69 2.58 24.81
N ALA A 317 -34.20 2.70 23.57
CA ALA A 317 -32.85 3.19 23.30
C ALA A 317 -32.59 4.58 23.88
N ILE A 318 -33.53 5.52 23.73
CA ILE A 318 -33.43 6.87 24.33
C ILE A 318 -33.46 6.79 25.86
N MET A 319 -34.37 5.99 26.43
CA MET A 319 -34.47 5.80 27.87
C MET A 319 -33.20 5.15 28.47
N ALA A 320 -32.54 4.27 27.72
CA ALA A 320 -31.30 3.61 28.11
C ALA A 320 -30.10 4.58 28.21
N GLY A 321 -30.13 5.67 27.45
CA GLY A 321 -29.09 6.70 27.50
C GLY A 321 -28.53 7.11 26.13
N ASN A 322 -28.99 6.53 25.03
CA ASN A 322 -28.54 6.93 23.69
C ASN A 322 -29.00 8.36 23.35
N ASP A 323 -28.18 9.08 22.59
CA ASP A 323 -28.50 10.43 22.15
C ASP A 323 -29.16 10.43 20.78
N LEU A 324 -28.72 9.55 19.89
CA LEU A 324 -29.14 9.52 18.50
C LEU A 324 -29.45 8.09 18.03
N LEU A 325 -30.57 7.95 17.33
CA LEU A 325 -31.10 6.71 16.78
C LEU A 325 -30.65 6.58 15.32
N LEU A 326 -29.79 5.60 15.04
CA LEU A 326 -29.28 5.34 13.71
C LEU A 326 -30.19 4.38 12.94
N ILE A 327 -30.63 4.82 11.74
CA ILE A 327 -31.49 4.07 10.82
C ILE A 327 -32.70 3.40 11.54
N PRO A 328 -33.50 4.17 12.31
CA PRO A 328 -34.67 3.61 12.97
C PRO A 328 -35.79 3.34 11.96
N ASN A 329 -36.56 2.29 12.22
CA ASN A 329 -37.83 2.04 11.55
C ASN A 329 -38.97 2.80 12.24
N ASP A 330 -40.02 3.11 11.48
CA ASP A 330 -41.27 3.73 11.97
C ASP A 330 -41.09 5.06 12.74
N VAL A 331 -40.62 6.10 12.03
CA VAL A 331 -40.47 7.46 12.58
C VAL A 331 -41.79 7.99 13.14
N ALA A 332 -42.91 7.80 12.43
CA ALA A 332 -44.22 8.29 12.84
C ALA A 332 -44.69 7.66 14.15
N GLY A 333 -44.63 6.32 14.25
CA GLY A 333 -44.95 5.59 15.48
C GLY A 333 -44.02 5.97 16.62
N THR A 334 -42.73 6.19 16.35
CA THR A 334 -41.75 6.62 17.35
C THR A 334 -42.06 8.01 17.91
N VAL A 335 -42.42 8.97 17.07
CA VAL A 335 -42.84 10.30 17.54
C VAL A 335 -44.08 10.18 18.44
N ASN A 336 -45.07 9.38 18.03
CA ASN A 336 -46.30 9.17 18.79
C ASN A 336 -46.04 8.51 20.15
N ILE A 337 -45.20 7.46 20.20
CA ILE A 337 -44.93 6.75 21.45
C ILE A 337 -44.09 7.60 22.41
N ILE A 338 -43.15 8.41 21.91
CA ILE A 338 -42.39 9.35 22.74
C ILE A 338 -43.32 10.41 23.34
N LYS A 339 -44.21 11.00 22.55
CA LYS A 339 -45.23 11.93 23.05
C LYS A 339 -46.12 11.30 24.12
N LYS A 340 -46.55 10.06 23.89
CA LYS A 340 -47.33 9.30 24.87
C LYS A 340 -46.53 9.06 26.15
N ALA A 341 -45.26 8.69 26.06
CA ALA A 341 -44.39 8.48 27.22
C ALA A 341 -44.16 9.76 28.03
N LEU A 342 -44.03 10.92 27.35
CA LEU A 342 -43.97 12.24 28.01
C LEU A 342 -45.27 12.57 28.74
N MET A 343 -46.42 12.36 28.08
CA MET A 343 -47.74 12.58 28.69
C MET A 343 -47.96 11.69 29.92
N LEU A 344 -47.51 10.43 29.86
CA LEU A 344 -47.58 9.47 30.95
C LEU A 344 -46.45 9.64 32.00
N LYS A 345 -45.52 10.59 31.79
CA LYS A 345 -44.35 10.84 32.65
C LYS A 345 -43.41 9.63 32.82
N THR A 346 -43.47 8.65 31.92
CA THR A 346 -42.49 7.55 31.86
C THR A 346 -41.21 7.96 31.14
N LEU A 347 -41.25 9.07 30.39
CA LEU A 347 -40.12 9.81 29.87
C LEU A 347 -40.26 11.28 30.28
N THR A 348 -39.15 11.95 30.59
CA THR A 348 -39.14 13.40 30.92
C THR A 348 -38.62 14.22 29.74
N GLU A 349 -39.09 15.47 29.62
CA GLU A 349 -38.55 16.39 28.63
C GLU A 349 -37.06 16.70 28.89
N GLU A 350 -36.63 16.73 30.15
CA GLU A 350 -35.22 16.89 30.54
C GLU A 350 -34.33 15.81 29.94
N ARG A 351 -34.79 14.55 29.91
CA ARG A 351 -34.05 13.46 29.28
C ARG A 351 -33.86 13.70 27.78
N ILE A 352 -34.88 14.20 27.08
CA ILE A 352 -34.79 14.58 25.67
C ILE A 352 -33.87 15.78 25.49
N ASN A 353 -34.04 16.84 26.29
CA ASN A 353 -33.23 18.05 26.25
C ASN A 353 -31.74 17.74 26.46
N PHE A 354 -31.41 16.75 27.30
CA PHE A 354 -30.03 16.30 27.48
C PHE A 354 -29.40 15.79 26.17
N SER A 355 -30.08 14.88 25.47
CA SER A 355 -29.61 14.36 24.18
C SER A 355 -29.56 15.46 23.11
N VAL A 356 -30.62 16.28 23.01
CA VAL A 356 -30.69 17.37 22.02
C VAL A 356 -29.59 18.41 22.28
N LYS A 357 -29.27 18.72 23.54
CA LYS A 357 -28.16 19.62 23.89
C LYS A 357 -26.82 19.08 23.37
N LYS A 358 -26.55 17.78 23.54
CA LYS A 358 -25.33 17.14 23.01
C LYS A 358 -25.29 17.16 21.48
N ILE A 359 -26.41 16.89 20.81
CA ILE A 359 -26.51 16.96 19.34
C ILE A 359 -26.26 18.39 18.84
N LEU A 360 -26.84 19.41 19.48
CA LEU A 360 -26.58 20.80 19.14
C LEU A 360 -25.11 21.18 19.38
N LYS A 361 -24.50 20.75 20.49
CA LYS A 361 -23.06 20.95 20.73
C LYS A 361 -22.21 20.31 19.63
N ALA A 362 -22.54 19.09 19.22
CA ALA A 362 -21.89 18.42 18.09
C ALA A 362 -22.04 19.22 16.79
N LYS A 363 -23.26 19.68 16.45
CA LYS A 363 -23.49 20.53 15.27
C LYS A 363 -22.67 21.82 15.32
N TYR A 364 -22.56 22.45 16.48
CA TYR A 364 -21.71 23.63 16.66
C TYR A 364 -20.23 23.30 16.43
N TRP A 365 -19.73 22.22 17.05
CA TRP A 365 -18.36 21.73 16.91
C TRP A 365 -18.00 21.43 15.44
N LEU A 366 -18.97 20.90 14.69
CA LEU A 366 -18.87 20.61 13.26
C LEU A 366 -18.97 21.85 12.34
N GLY A 367 -19.18 23.04 12.91
CA GLY A 367 -19.30 24.28 12.14
C GLY A 367 -20.67 24.51 11.48
N LEU A 368 -21.68 23.67 11.77
CA LEU A 368 -23.02 23.78 11.17
C LEU A 368 -23.77 25.05 11.59
N HIS A 369 -23.33 25.73 12.66
CA HIS A 369 -23.81 27.06 13.04
C HIS A 369 -23.48 28.14 11.99
N ASN A 370 -22.56 27.85 11.05
CA ASN A 370 -22.20 28.69 9.91
C ASN A 370 -22.17 27.84 8.63
N TYR A 371 -23.26 27.13 8.36
CA TYR A 371 -23.39 26.22 7.22
C TYR A 371 -23.16 26.91 5.86
N LYS A 372 -22.50 26.17 4.95
CA LYS A 372 -22.35 26.54 3.53
C LYS A 372 -22.67 25.33 2.65
N PRO A 373 -23.38 25.50 1.52
CA PRO A 373 -23.56 24.45 0.52
C PRO A 373 -22.23 23.90 0.00
N ILE A 374 -22.24 22.61 -0.35
CA ILE A 374 -21.11 21.93 -0.97
C ILE A 374 -20.90 22.49 -2.36
N ASP A 375 -19.66 22.89 -2.66
CA ASP A 375 -19.24 23.25 -4.02
C ASP A 375 -19.11 21.98 -4.89
N LEU A 376 -19.67 21.99 -6.08
CA LEU A 376 -19.67 20.83 -6.99
C LEU A 376 -18.47 20.82 -7.95
N VAL A 377 -17.71 21.91 -8.03
CA VAL A 377 -16.56 22.02 -8.95
C VAL A 377 -15.41 21.11 -8.49
N ASN A 378 -14.83 20.34 -9.42
CA ASN A 378 -13.68 19.43 -9.20
C ASN A 378 -13.86 18.39 -8.08
N LEU A 379 -15.11 18.05 -7.74
CA LEU A 379 -15.42 17.19 -6.59
C LEU A 379 -14.74 15.82 -6.70
N THR A 380 -14.77 15.20 -7.88
CA THR A 380 -14.24 13.85 -8.09
C THR A 380 -12.71 13.85 -8.02
N GLU A 381 -12.05 14.88 -8.55
CA GLU A 381 -10.60 15.05 -8.50
C GLU A 381 -10.12 15.29 -7.07
N ASP A 382 -10.81 16.12 -6.30
CA ASP A 382 -10.50 16.41 -4.89
C ASP A 382 -10.64 15.19 -3.97
N LEU A 383 -11.41 14.18 -4.38
CA LEU A 383 -11.64 12.92 -3.66
C LEU A 383 -10.71 11.78 -4.11
N ASN A 384 -9.86 12.02 -5.12
CA ASN A 384 -8.96 11.04 -5.72
C ASN A 384 -7.59 11.69 -6.01
N THR A 385 -6.99 12.30 -4.99
CA THR A 385 -5.77 13.09 -5.19
C THR A 385 -4.54 12.21 -5.33
N ILE A 386 -3.50 12.73 -5.99
CA ILE A 386 -2.22 12.02 -6.08
C ILE A 386 -1.55 11.88 -4.69
N GLN A 387 -1.87 12.76 -3.74
CA GLN A 387 -1.41 12.66 -2.36
C GLN A 387 -2.01 11.45 -1.65
N ASP A 388 -3.22 11.02 -2.01
CA ASP A 388 -3.83 9.79 -1.50
C ASP A 388 -3.07 8.56 -1.98
N GLU A 389 -2.70 8.52 -3.26
CA GLU A 389 -1.85 7.47 -3.83
C GLU A 389 -0.48 7.41 -3.16
N LEU A 390 0.16 8.56 -2.94
CA LEU A 390 1.44 8.61 -2.22
C LEU A 390 1.34 8.11 -0.78
N LEU A 391 0.23 8.41 -0.10
CA LEU A 391 -0.01 7.91 1.25
C LEU A 391 -0.29 6.40 1.22
N HIS A 392 -1.15 5.93 0.31
CA HIS A 392 -1.49 4.51 0.17
C HIS A 392 -0.26 3.64 -0.06
N ARG A 393 0.63 4.06 -0.98
CA ARG A 393 1.90 3.36 -1.22
C ARG A 393 2.76 3.27 0.05
N LYS A 394 2.83 4.35 0.84
CA LYS A 394 3.55 4.34 2.13
C LYS A 394 2.88 3.45 3.17
N LEU A 395 1.55 3.44 3.26
CA LEU A 395 0.80 2.59 4.17
C LEU A 395 1.08 1.12 3.86
N VAL A 396 1.02 0.72 2.59
CA VAL A 396 1.32 -0.64 2.16
C VAL A 396 2.79 -0.98 2.37
N GLU A 397 3.74 -0.12 1.98
CA GLU A 397 5.17 -0.35 2.20
C GLU A 397 5.49 -0.66 3.67
N ASN A 398 4.88 0.09 4.60
CA ASN A 398 5.13 -0.06 6.03
C ASN A 398 4.25 -1.13 6.69
N SER A 399 3.27 -1.71 5.98
CA SER A 399 2.48 -2.83 6.48
C SER A 399 3.04 -4.20 6.13
N LEU A 400 3.85 -4.31 5.07
CA LEU A 400 4.42 -5.59 4.64
C LEU A 400 5.22 -6.26 5.77
N THR A 401 4.84 -7.50 6.11
CA THR A 401 5.33 -8.21 7.29
C THR A 401 6.02 -9.51 6.90
N LEU A 402 7.34 -9.56 7.05
CA LEU A 402 8.12 -10.78 6.87
C LEU A 402 8.08 -11.61 8.15
N ILE A 403 7.36 -12.73 8.18
CA ILE A 403 7.14 -13.51 9.43
C ILE A 403 8.05 -14.73 9.55
N LYS A 404 8.76 -15.09 8.48
CA LYS A 404 9.79 -16.12 8.48
C LYS A 404 10.86 -15.77 7.45
N ASN A 405 12.13 -15.80 7.87
CA ASN A 405 13.29 -15.52 7.01
C ASN A 405 14.42 -16.51 7.29
N HIS A 406 14.32 -17.73 6.73
CA HIS A 406 15.30 -18.78 7.00
C HIS A 406 16.69 -18.37 6.52
N GLN A 407 17.69 -18.46 7.41
CA GLN A 407 19.09 -18.09 7.13
C GLN A 407 19.28 -16.68 6.54
N ASN A 408 18.36 -15.74 6.82
CA ASN A 408 18.38 -14.38 6.27
C ASN A 408 18.46 -14.35 4.72
N GLN A 409 17.76 -15.26 4.04
CA GLN A 409 17.73 -15.33 2.58
C GLN A 409 17.08 -14.11 1.93
N LEU A 410 16.19 -13.41 2.64
CA LEU A 410 15.57 -12.16 2.20
C LEU A 410 16.21 -10.94 2.89
N PRO A 411 16.48 -9.86 2.14
CA PRO A 411 16.24 -9.70 0.70
C PRO A 411 17.26 -10.49 -0.12
N PHE A 412 16.89 -10.90 -1.34
CA PHE A 412 17.75 -11.70 -2.20
C PHE A 412 19.02 -10.92 -2.61
N THR A 413 20.20 -11.28 -2.09
CA THR A 413 21.48 -10.64 -2.45
C THR A 413 22.14 -11.28 -3.67
N GLU A 414 22.32 -12.60 -3.68
CA GLU A 414 22.99 -13.38 -4.75
C GLU A 414 21.98 -14.17 -5.59
N PHE A 415 21.17 -13.47 -6.38
CA PHE A 415 20.07 -14.09 -7.15
C PHE A 415 20.45 -14.45 -8.60
N GLN A 416 21.56 -13.93 -9.12
CA GLN A 416 21.97 -14.18 -10.51
C GLN A 416 22.42 -15.62 -10.77
N THR A 417 22.91 -16.31 -9.74
CA THR A 417 23.31 -17.73 -9.81
C THR A 417 22.13 -18.68 -9.57
N LYS A 418 20.95 -18.14 -9.21
CA LYS A 418 19.78 -18.91 -8.82
C LYS A 418 18.75 -18.92 -9.95
N LYS A 419 18.04 -20.04 -10.08
CA LYS A 419 16.89 -20.18 -10.99
C LYS A 419 15.61 -20.08 -10.19
N PHE A 420 14.77 -19.10 -10.55
CA PHE A 420 13.50 -18.80 -9.91
C PHE A 420 12.32 -19.22 -10.79
N ALA A 421 11.39 -19.94 -10.19
CA ALA A 421 10.05 -20.13 -10.74
C ALA A 421 9.03 -19.37 -9.89
N TYR A 422 7.93 -18.96 -10.52
CA TYR A 422 6.76 -18.44 -9.86
C TYR A 422 5.58 -19.40 -10.02
N VAL A 423 4.90 -19.71 -8.91
CA VAL A 423 3.68 -20.50 -8.90
C VAL A 423 2.57 -19.67 -8.26
N LYS A 424 1.49 -19.44 -9.01
CA LYS A 424 0.29 -18.78 -8.52
C LYS A 424 -0.64 -19.80 -7.85
N LEU A 425 -1.00 -19.57 -6.60
CA LEU A 425 -2.08 -20.25 -5.88
C LEU A 425 -3.26 -19.30 -5.66
N GLY A 426 -4.42 -19.86 -5.35
CA GLY A 426 -5.67 -19.10 -5.18
C GLY A 426 -6.33 -18.68 -6.51
N ASP A 427 -7.45 -17.98 -6.38
CA ASP A 427 -8.44 -17.75 -7.45
C ASP A 427 -8.41 -16.33 -8.04
N ASP A 428 -7.51 -15.45 -7.59
CA ASP A 428 -7.37 -14.10 -8.12
C ASP A 428 -6.05 -13.92 -8.91
N ALA A 429 -5.89 -12.77 -9.56
CA ALA A 429 -4.74 -12.44 -10.38
C ALA A 429 -3.50 -12.11 -9.53
N GLY A 430 -2.34 -12.58 -9.98
CA GLY A 430 -1.01 -12.27 -9.42
C GLY A 430 -0.07 -11.65 -10.46
N ASN A 431 -0.64 -11.05 -11.52
CA ASN A 431 0.12 -10.60 -12.67
C ASN A 431 1.03 -9.41 -12.32
N ASP A 432 0.55 -8.45 -11.53
CA ASP A 432 1.35 -7.29 -11.14
C ASP A 432 2.57 -7.73 -10.31
N PHE A 433 2.40 -8.73 -9.43
CA PHE A 433 3.49 -9.31 -8.66
C PHE A 433 4.53 -9.96 -9.57
N LEU A 434 4.09 -10.85 -10.47
CA LEU A 434 4.97 -11.54 -11.41
C LEU A 434 5.72 -10.56 -12.34
N GLN A 435 5.04 -9.54 -12.86
CA GLN A 435 5.69 -8.53 -13.71
C GLN A 435 6.72 -7.74 -12.92
N MET A 436 6.43 -7.37 -11.67
CA MET A 436 7.40 -6.68 -10.82
C MET A 436 8.59 -7.57 -10.46
N LEU A 437 8.39 -8.87 -10.21
CA LEU A 437 9.49 -9.83 -10.02
C LEU A 437 10.42 -9.88 -11.25
N LYS A 438 9.84 -9.90 -12.45
CA LYS A 438 10.56 -9.93 -13.73
C LYS A 438 11.39 -8.67 -14.00
N ASN A 439 11.10 -7.56 -13.33
CA ASN A 439 11.91 -6.35 -13.38
C ASN A 439 13.27 -6.49 -12.67
N TYR A 440 13.43 -7.49 -11.80
CA TYR A 440 14.66 -7.72 -11.03
C TYR A 440 15.47 -8.92 -11.51
N THR A 441 14.82 -10.02 -11.90
CA THR A 441 15.50 -11.22 -12.38
C THR A 441 14.59 -12.02 -13.31
N LYS A 442 15.17 -12.99 -14.03
CA LYS A 442 14.37 -13.94 -14.79
C LYS A 442 13.57 -14.83 -13.83
N VAL A 443 12.25 -14.74 -13.93
CA VAL A 443 11.30 -15.58 -13.19
C VAL A 443 10.31 -16.18 -14.19
N ASP A 444 10.34 -17.51 -14.29
CA ASP A 444 9.46 -18.26 -15.18
C ASP A 444 8.17 -18.64 -14.44
N GLU A 445 7.01 -18.31 -15.01
CA GLU A 445 5.72 -18.72 -14.45
C GLU A 445 5.46 -20.19 -14.79
N ILE A 446 5.24 -21.00 -13.76
CA ILE A 446 5.05 -22.44 -13.90
C ILE A 446 3.66 -22.81 -13.40
N SER A 447 2.90 -23.43 -14.29
CA SER A 447 1.57 -23.97 -13.99
C SER A 447 1.36 -25.32 -14.67
N ASP A 448 0.45 -26.10 -14.10
CA ASP A 448 -0.01 -27.37 -14.64
C ASP A 448 -1.45 -27.65 -14.21
N GLN A 449 -2.10 -28.63 -14.83
CA GLN A 449 -3.43 -29.10 -14.44
C GLN A 449 -3.36 -30.07 -13.25
N ASN A 450 -2.25 -30.82 -13.13
CA ASN A 450 -2.03 -31.79 -12.06
C ASN A 450 -0.68 -31.57 -11.34
N LEU A 451 -0.56 -32.14 -10.15
CA LEU A 451 0.58 -31.89 -9.27
C LEU A 451 1.89 -32.48 -9.80
N ASP A 452 1.85 -33.70 -10.35
CA ASP A 452 3.06 -34.36 -10.86
C ASP A 452 3.67 -33.58 -12.03
N GLY A 453 2.83 -33.07 -12.93
CA GLY A 453 3.24 -32.19 -14.02
C GLY A 453 3.88 -30.90 -13.51
N LEU A 454 3.28 -30.27 -12.49
CA LEU A 454 3.83 -29.08 -11.84
C LEU A 454 5.22 -29.36 -11.24
N ILE A 455 5.35 -30.40 -10.42
CA ILE A 455 6.62 -30.77 -9.76
C ILE A 455 7.69 -31.12 -10.80
N SER A 456 7.31 -31.82 -11.88
CA SER A 456 8.23 -32.12 -12.98
C SER A 456 8.77 -30.86 -13.65
N LYS A 457 7.89 -29.90 -13.96
CA LYS A 457 8.28 -28.60 -14.54
C LYS A 457 9.13 -27.74 -13.58
N LEU A 458 8.97 -27.92 -12.27
CA LEU A 458 9.75 -27.22 -11.26
C LEU A 458 11.17 -27.78 -11.05
N LYS A 459 11.49 -28.98 -11.58
CA LYS A 459 12.82 -29.62 -11.43
C LYS A 459 14.00 -28.69 -11.73
N PRO A 460 14.02 -27.89 -12.83
CA PRO A 460 15.16 -27.04 -13.18
C PRO A 460 15.39 -25.83 -12.25
N TYR A 461 14.43 -25.53 -11.36
CA TYR A 461 14.46 -24.34 -10.52
C TYR A 461 14.92 -24.68 -9.10
N SER A 462 15.70 -23.76 -8.52
CA SER A 462 16.24 -23.87 -7.16
C SER A 462 15.31 -23.23 -6.13
N HIS A 463 14.68 -22.11 -6.50
CA HIS A 463 13.82 -21.33 -5.65
C HIS A 463 12.45 -21.20 -6.33
N VAL A 464 11.38 -21.33 -5.55
CA VAL A 464 10.01 -21.17 -6.01
C VAL A 464 9.34 -20.08 -5.18
N ILE A 465 8.96 -19.00 -5.84
CA ILE A 465 8.14 -17.95 -5.26
C ILE A 465 6.69 -18.38 -5.45
N VAL A 466 5.96 -18.57 -4.36
CA VAL A 466 4.55 -18.94 -4.36
C VAL A 466 3.75 -17.71 -3.95
N GLY A 467 2.96 -17.16 -4.88
CA GLY A 467 2.01 -16.09 -4.58
C GLY A 467 0.63 -16.68 -4.29
N PHE A 468 0.06 -16.41 -3.11
CA PHE A 468 -1.31 -16.80 -2.79
C PHE A 468 -2.26 -15.61 -2.91
N HIS A 469 -3.10 -15.64 -3.95
CA HIS A 469 -3.93 -14.51 -4.36
C HIS A 469 -5.42 -14.79 -4.16
N LYS A 470 -6.10 -13.93 -3.39
CA LYS A 470 -7.55 -13.96 -3.15
C LYS A 470 -8.18 -12.60 -3.44
N SER A 471 -9.49 -12.59 -3.62
CA SER A 471 -10.24 -11.38 -3.97
C SER A 471 -10.04 -10.23 -2.99
N ASN A 472 -9.63 -9.07 -3.51
CA ASN A 472 -9.51 -7.80 -2.77
C ASN A 472 -10.75 -6.89 -2.94
N ALA A 473 -11.89 -7.44 -3.37
CA ALA A 473 -13.09 -6.66 -3.68
C ALA A 473 -13.67 -5.99 -2.42
N ASN A 474 -13.78 -6.73 -1.32
CA ASN A 474 -14.30 -6.26 -0.03
C ASN A 474 -13.76 -7.14 1.11
N PRO A 475 -13.77 -6.67 2.37
CA PRO A 475 -13.13 -7.37 3.49
C PRO A 475 -13.75 -8.73 3.87
N TRP A 476 -14.98 -9.01 3.40
CA TRP A 476 -15.72 -10.25 3.69
C TRP A 476 -15.47 -11.37 2.67
N LYS A 477 -14.67 -11.11 1.63
CA LYS A 477 -14.27 -12.17 0.69
C LYS A 477 -13.44 -13.22 1.41
N THR A 478 -13.62 -14.47 1.00
CA THR A 478 -12.87 -15.59 1.59
C THR A 478 -11.37 -15.41 1.40
N TYR A 479 -10.63 -15.59 2.50
CA TYR A 479 -9.17 -15.63 2.53
C TYR A 479 -8.61 -17.06 2.51
N LYS A 480 -9.50 -18.06 2.60
CA LYS A 480 -9.11 -19.45 2.85
C LYS A 480 -8.43 -20.08 1.63
N PHE A 481 -7.39 -20.88 1.87
CA PHE A 481 -6.84 -21.82 0.91
C PHE A 481 -7.86 -22.91 0.57
N THR A 482 -7.79 -23.44 -0.65
CA THR A 482 -8.44 -24.72 -0.98
C THR A 482 -7.54 -25.89 -0.55
N ASP A 483 -8.11 -27.08 -0.39
CA ASP A 483 -7.32 -28.30 -0.10
C ASP A 483 -6.27 -28.56 -1.20
N LYS A 484 -6.62 -28.26 -2.46
CA LYS A 484 -5.70 -28.34 -3.59
C LYS A 484 -4.49 -27.42 -3.38
N ASP A 485 -4.73 -26.16 -3.02
CA ASP A 485 -3.65 -25.19 -2.79
C ASP A 485 -2.71 -25.65 -1.66
N LEU A 486 -3.27 -26.17 -0.56
CA LEU A 486 -2.51 -26.65 0.60
C LEU A 486 -1.63 -27.86 0.23
N VAL A 487 -2.18 -28.84 -0.49
CA VAL A 487 -1.42 -30.01 -0.96
C VAL A 487 -0.28 -29.57 -1.89
N TRP A 488 -0.57 -28.70 -2.85
CA TRP A 488 0.41 -28.22 -3.81
C TRP A 488 1.54 -27.45 -3.13
N LEU A 489 1.22 -26.54 -2.21
CA LEU A 489 2.20 -25.79 -1.44
C LEU A 489 3.16 -26.73 -0.69
N GLN A 490 2.62 -27.74 0.00
CA GLN A 490 3.43 -28.69 0.78
C GLN A 490 4.32 -29.57 -0.10
N GLU A 491 3.81 -30.06 -1.24
CA GLU A 491 4.61 -30.88 -2.16
C GLU A 491 5.70 -30.08 -2.86
N ILE A 492 5.46 -28.80 -3.18
CA ILE A 492 6.51 -27.90 -3.67
C ILE A 492 7.56 -27.67 -2.57
N ALA A 493 7.13 -27.32 -1.37
CA ALA A 493 7.98 -27.05 -0.21
C ALA A 493 8.89 -28.24 0.15
N ARG A 494 8.44 -29.48 -0.07
CA ARG A 494 9.24 -30.69 0.20
C ARG A 494 10.52 -30.79 -0.65
N VAL A 495 10.54 -30.21 -1.85
CA VAL A 495 11.60 -30.44 -2.84
C VAL A 495 12.25 -29.16 -3.37
N LYS A 496 11.80 -27.98 -2.91
CA LYS A 496 12.27 -26.66 -3.36
C LYS A 496 12.41 -25.71 -2.19
N ASN A 497 13.30 -24.73 -2.34
CA ASN A 497 13.33 -23.57 -1.47
C ASN A 497 12.13 -22.66 -1.81
N VAL A 498 11.17 -22.54 -0.89
CA VAL A 498 9.91 -21.83 -1.08
C VAL A 498 9.89 -20.49 -0.36
N ILE A 499 9.46 -19.48 -1.11
CA ILE A 499 9.08 -18.17 -0.59
C ILE A 499 7.58 -18.03 -0.79
N LEU A 500 6.80 -18.07 0.30
CA LEU A 500 5.36 -17.86 0.26
C LEU A 500 5.05 -16.38 0.49
N ASP A 501 4.32 -15.77 -0.43
CA ASP A 501 3.77 -14.41 -0.28
C ASP A 501 2.24 -14.46 -0.24
N VAL A 502 1.65 -13.93 0.84
CA VAL A 502 0.22 -14.01 1.13
C VAL A 502 -0.45 -12.67 0.84
N PHE A 503 -1.25 -12.61 -0.23
CA PHE A 503 -2.00 -11.42 -0.67
C PHE A 503 -3.45 -11.43 -0.16
N THR A 504 -3.65 -11.85 1.08
CA THR A 504 -4.96 -11.89 1.74
C THR A 504 -4.79 -11.84 3.26
N SER A 505 -5.88 -11.98 4.00
CA SER A 505 -5.84 -11.98 5.46
C SER A 505 -4.81 -12.97 6.01
N PRO A 506 -3.98 -12.58 6.99
CA PRO A 506 -2.99 -13.45 7.64
C PRO A 506 -3.61 -14.75 8.18
N TYR A 507 -4.90 -14.76 8.53
CA TYR A 507 -5.60 -15.94 9.01
C TYR A 507 -5.63 -17.11 8.01
N SER A 508 -5.37 -16.90 6.72
CA SER A 508 -5.22 -18.01 5.77
C SER A 508 -4.10 -18.98 6.18
N LEU A 509 -3.07 -18.48 6.87
CA LEU A 509 -1.94 -19.26 7.34
C LEU A 509 -2.31 -20.24 8.46
N LEU A 510 -3.43 -20.03 9.18
CA LEU A 510 -3.92 -20.99 10.19
C LEU A 510 -4.26 -22.36 9.60
N GLN A 511 -4.52 -22.43 8.28
CA GLN A 511 -4.82 -23.68 7.58
C GLN A 511 -3.57 -24.50 7.23
N ILE A 512 -2.37 -23.90 7.35
CA ILE A 512 -1.10 -24.58 7.06
C ILE A 512 -0.68 -25.39 8.28
N LYS A 513 -0.68 -26.72 8.14
CA LYS A 513 -0.36 -27.66 9.23
C LYS A 513 1.08 -27.56 9.73
N THR A 514 2.02 -27.24 8.85
CA THR A 514 3.45 -27.10 9.19
C THR A 514 4.13 -26.10 8.27
N PHE A 515 5.01 -25.30 8.87
CA PHE A 515 5.85 -24.33 8.16
C PHE A 515 7.28 -24.83 7.97
N ALA A 516 7.62 -26.06 8.40
CA ALA A 516 9.01 -26.54 8.46
C ALA A 516 9.76 -26.37 7.13
N ASN A 517 9.12 -26.75 6.02
CA ASN A 517 9.71 -26.74 4.68
C ASN A 517 9.41 -25.47 3.86
N ILE A 518 8.84 -24.44 4.47
CA ILE A 518 8.63 -23.14 3.82
C ILE A 518 9.68 -22.19 4.36
N GLU A 519 10.72 -21.87 3.59
CA GLU A 519 11.87 -21.12 4.06
C GLU A 519 11.53 -19.68 4.45
N ASN A 520 10.70 -19.02 3.63
CA ASN A 520 10.37 -17.61 3.83
C ASN A 520 8.88 -17.36 3.67
N ILE A 521 8.32 -16.49 4.51
CA ILE A 521 6.89 -16.15 4.48
C ILE A 521 6.73 -14.63 4.62
N LEU A 522 6.18 -14.01 3.58
CA LEU A 522 5.80 -12.60 3.54
C LEU A 522 4.27 -12.49 3.60
N VAL A 523 3.77 -11.59 4.43
CA VAL A 523 2.34 -11.26 4.51
C VAL A 523 2.14 -9.86 3.92
N SER A 524 1.40 -9.82 2.82
CA SER A 524 1.11 -8.63 2.02
C SER A 524 -0.34 -8.14 2.19
N TYR A 525 -1.13 -8.85 3.01
CA TYR A 525 -2.48 -8.54 3.53
C TYR A 525 -3.61 -8.42 2.49
N GLN A 526 -3.36 -7.84 1.33
CA GLN A 526 -4.35 -7.53 0.31
C GLN A 526 -3.78 -7.76 -1.08
N ASN A 527 -4.63 -8.22 -2.01
CA ASN A 527 -4.25 -8.47 -3.41
C ASN A 527 -4.25 -7.22 -4.30
N SER A 528 -4.03 -6.03 -3.72
CA SER A 528 -3.98 -4.78 -4.48
C SER A 528 -2.75 -4.75 -5.40
N LYS A 529 -2.83 -4.01 -6.51
CA LYS A 529 -1.68 -3.78 -7.38
C LYS A 529 -0.48 -3.21 -6.61
N ILE A 530 -0.73 -2.24 -5.73
CA ILE A 530 0.30 -1.62 -4.89
C ILE A 530 0.97 -2.66 -3.97
N SER A 531 0.18 -3.52 -3.32
CA SER A 531 0.69 -4.61 -2.48
C SER A 531 1.56 -5.57 -3.30
N GLN A 532 1.06 -6.04 -4.44
CA GLN A 532 1.81 -6.92 -5.33
C GLN A 532 3.14 -6.31 -5.79
N GLU A 533 3.12 -5.06 -6.27
CA GLU A 533 4.33 -4.37 -6.70
C GLU A 533 5.32 -4.19 -5.54
N LEU A 534 4.87 -3.69 -4.39
CA LEU A 534 5.76 -3.40 -3.26
C LEU A 534 6.33 -4.68 -2.63
N SER A 535 5.57 -5.78 -2.58
CA SER A 535 6.07 -7.05 -2.06
C SER A 535 7.21 -7.62 -2.90
N ALA A 536 7.10 -7.58 -4.23
CA ALA A 536 8.21 -7.98 -5.11
C ALA A 536 9.45 -7.09 -4.87
N GLN A 537 9.28 -5.78 -4.70
CA GLN A 537 10.38 -4.86 -4.41
C GLN A 537 11.05 -5.14 -3.04
N LEU A 538 10.26 -5.51 -2.02
CA LEU A 538 10.77 -5.91 -0.71
C LEU A 538 11.63 -7.17 -0.80
N LEU A 539 11.19 -8.19 -1.55
CA LEU A 539 11.95 -9.44 -1.73
C LEU A 539 13.36 -9.18 -2.31
N PHE A 540 13.52 -8.14 -3.13
CA PHE A 540 14.81 -7.73 -3.70
C PHE A 540 15.52 -6.60 -2.93
N GLY A 541 14.98 -6.16 -1.78
CA GLY A 541 15.69 -5.24 -0.87
C GLY A 541 15.70 -3.79 -1.32
N VAL A 542 14.68 -3.32 -2.04
CA VAL A 542 14.50 -1.90 -2.38
C VAL A 542 14.25 -1.06 -1.12
N PHE A 543 13.56 -1.63 -0.14
CA PHE A 543 13.28 -1.05 1.16
C PHE A 543 13.19 -2.15 2.22
N GLN A 544 13.15 -1.75 3.49
CA GLN A 544 13.13 -2.66 4.63
C GLN A 544 11.71 -3.14 4.93
N ALA A 545 11.56 -4.42 5.28
CA ALA A 545 10.37 -4.93 5.94
C ALA A 545 10.26 -4.30 7.33
N LYS A 546 9.09 -3.72 7.65
CA LYS A 546 8.84 -3.03 8.93
C LYS A 546 7.58 -3.50 9.62
N GLY A 547 6.67 -4.13 8.88
CA GLY A 547 5.40 -4.59 9.41
C GLY A 547 5.58 -5.63 10.50
N LYS A 548 4.65 -5.64 11.44
CA LYS A 548 4.49 -6.69 12.45
C LYS A 548 3.11 -7.31 12.28
N LEU A 549 2.99 -8.60 12.57
CA LEU A 549 1.68 -9.25 12.54
C LEU A 549 0.74 -8.58 13.55
N PRO A 550 -0.44 -8.10 13.13
CA PRO A 550 -1.45 -7.56 14.05
C PRO A 550 -2.25 -8.66 14.76
N VAL A 551 -2.05 -9.92 14.36
CA VAL A 551 -2.80 -11.10 14.82
C VAL A 551 -1.89 -12.32 14.87
N SER A 552 -2.18 -13.29 15.73
CA SER A 552 -1.42 -14.53 15.86
C SER A 552 -1.82 -15.55 14.80
N ILE A 553 -0.83 -16.30 14.31
CA ILE A 553 -0.99 -17.49 13.47
C ILE A 553 -0.71 -18.73 14.34
N GLY A 554 -1.70 -19.05 15.17
CA GLY A 554 -1.61 -20.12 16.16
C GLY A 554 -0.41 -19.90 17.10
N GLU A 555 0.28 -20.99 17.44
CA GLU A 555 1.48 -20.94 18.28
C GLU A 555 2.76 -20.65 17.48
N ASN A 556 2.73 -20.74 16.15
CA ASN A 556 3.93 -20.64 15.30
C ASN A 556 4.43 -19.20 15.18
N PHE A 557 3.51 -18.24 15.04
CA PHE A 557 3.83 -16.82 14.91
C PHE A 557 2.86 -16.02 15.76
N LYS A 558 3.35 -15.45 16.86
CA LYS A 558 2.52 -14.60 17.73
C LYS A 558 2.30 -13.23 17.08
N GLU A 559 1.24 -12.54 17.50
CA GLU A 559 1.10 -11.10 17.29
C GLU A 559 2.41 -10.36 17.63
N GLY A 560 2.74 -9.32 16.86
CA GLY A 560 4.02 -8.62 16.96
C GLY A 560 5.18 -9.31 16.22
N THR A 561 4.99 -10.51 15.65
CA THR A 561 6.04 -11.16 14.84
C THR A 561 6.29 -10.38 13.53
N GLY A 562 7.55 -10.10 13.23
CA GLY A 562 7.97 -9.51 11.96
C GLY A 562 9.47 -9.26 11.95
N PHE A 563 10.17 -9.75 10.94
CA PHE A 563 11.61 -9.63 10.77
C PHE A 563 11.93 -8.40 9.93
N ALA A 564 12.85 -7.56 10.42
CA ALA A 564 13.38 -6.47 9.63
C ALA A 564 14.36 -6.99 8.58
N THR A 565 14.34 -6.39 7.40
CA THR A 565 15.33 -6.63 6.34
C THR A 565 16.25 -5.43 6.17
N VAL A 566 17.36 -5.62 5.46
CA VAL A 566 18.27 -4.52 5.10
C VAL A 566 17.83 -3.86 3.79
N ASN A 567 18.12 -2.56 3.63
CA ASN A 567 17.96 -1.88 2.36
C ASN A 567 19.24 -2.06 1.54
N LEU A 568 19.13 -2.66 0.36
CA LEU A 568 20.25 -2.90 -0.56
C LEU A 568 20.47 -1.75 -1.56
N ASN A 569 19.74 -0.65 -1.43
CA ASN A 569 19.74 0.51 -2.32
C ASN A 569 19.50 0.15 -3.79
N ARG A 570 18.70 -0.90 -4.05
CA ARG A 570 18.31 -1.26 -5.41
C ARG A 570 17.35 -0.23 -5.98
N LEU A 571 17.38 -0.08 -7.30
CA LEU A 571 16.39 0.72 -8.00
C LEU A 571 14.99 0.17 -7.70
N GLY A 572 14.14 1.01 -7.09
CA GLY A 572 12.73 0.71 -6.94
C GLY A 572 11.93 1.14 -8.15
N TYR A 573 10.66 0.74 -8.22
CA TYR A 573 9.71 1.15 -9.25
C TYR A 573 8.53 1.83 -8.58
N THR A 574 8.19 3.03 -9.05
CA THR A 574 7.09 3.79 -8.46
C THR A 574 6.53 4.83 -9.42
N ILE A 575 5.53 5.58 -8.97
CA ILE A 575 4.95 6.69 -9.71
C ILE A 575 5.86 7.94 -9.67
N PRO A 576 5.81 8.83 -10.67
CA PRO A 576 6.63 10.04 -10.73
C PRO A 576 6.55 10.95 -9.50
N GLU A 577 5.38 11.05 -8.88
CA GLU A 577 5.12 12.00 -7.81
C GLU A 577 5.87 11.66 -6.53
N GLU A 578 6.23 10.39 -6.32
CA GLU A 578 7.00 9.95 -5.15
C GLU A 578 8.42 10.55 -5.15
N VAL A 579 8.95 10.88 -6.33
CA VAL A 579 10.24 11.54 -6.52
C VAL A 579 10.10 13.01 -6.94
N HIS A 580 8.93 13.60 -6.69
CA HIS A 580 8.58 14.98 -7.04
C HIS A 580 8.74 15.27 -8.53
N MET A 581 8.26 14.36 -9.37
CA MET A 581 8.05 14.57 -10.80
C MET A 581 6.57 14.48 -11.13
N SER A 582 6.15 15.07 -12.25
CA SER A 582 4.75 15.05 -12.68
C SER A 582 4.54 13.95 -13.72
N SER A 583 3.63 13.02 -13.44
CA SER A 583 3.15 12.03 -14.40
C SER A 583 2.54 12.68 -15.64
N GLN A 584 1.82 13.79 -15.47
CA GLN A 584 1.25 14.57 -16.58
C GLN A 584 2.33 15.15 -17.51
N ILE A 585 3.46 15.62 -16.97
CA ILE A 585 4.58 16.10 -17.79
C ILE A 585 5.25 14.93 -18.49
N LEU A 586 5.50 13.82 -17.78
CA LEU A 586 6.13 12.62 -18.36
C LEU A 586 5.28 11.97 -19.45
N ALA A 587 3.96 12.05 -19.37
CA ALA A 587 3.06 11.58 -20.42
C ALA A 587 3.32 12.25 -21.78
N LYS A 588 3.94 13.44 -21.82
CA LYS A 588 4.35 14.09 -23.08
C LYS A 588 5.42 13.29 -23.84
N ILE A 589 6.17 12.40 -23.18
CA ILE A 589 7.12 11.49 -23.83
C ILE A 589 6.41 10.65 -24.90
N ASP A 590 5.17 10.22 -24.65
CA ASP A 590 4.40 9.45 -25.63
C ASP A 590 4.16 10.24 -26.93
N ALA A 591 3.84 11.53 -26.82
CA ALA A 591 3.64 12.39 -28.00
C ALA A 591 4.95 12.61 -28.79
N PHE A 592 6.09 12.74 -28.11
CA PHE A 592 7.39 12.78 -28.77
C PHE A 592 7.72 11.44 -29.43
N ALA A 593 7.38 10.34 -28.76
CA ALA A 593 7.62 9.01 -29.29
C ALA A 593 6.83 8.76 -30.58
N ASP A 594 5.55 9.15 -30.61
CA ASP A 594 4.73 9.09 -31.81
C ASP A 594 5.31 9.91 -32.96
N THR A 595 5.87 11.09 -32.65
CA THR A 595 6.55 11.92 -33.65
C THR A 595 7.79 11.22 -34.23
N ILE A 596 8.65 10.65 -33.38
CA ILE A 596 9.85 9.90 -33.80
C ILE A 596 9.47 8.75 -34.73
N LEU A 597 8.43 7.98 -34.39
CA LEU A 597 7.97 6.85 -35.20
C LEU A 597 7.33 7.30 -36.51
N LYS A 598 6.50 8.35 -36.48
CA LYS A 598 5.79 8.88 -37.67
C LYS A 598 6.74 9.47 -38.69
N GLU A 599 7.71 10.26 -38.21
CA GLU A 599 8.74 10.89 -39.04
C GLU A 599 9.90 9.93 -39.40
N LYS A 600 9.78 8.64 -39.03
CA LYS A 600 10.75 7.57 -39.32
C LYS A 600 12.17 7.92 -38.86
N MET A 601 12.28 8.62 -37.73
CA MET A 601 13.58 8.93 -37.11
C MET A 601 14.20 7.68 -36.47
N ALA A 602 13.36 6.75 -36.01
CA ALA A 602 13.75 5.41 -35.57
C ALA A 602 12.58 4.42 -35.80
N PRO A 603 12.85 3.14 -36.11
CA PRO A 603 11.80 2.13 -36.25
C PRO A 603 11.15 1.76 -34.90
N GLY A 604 11.91 1.89 -33.81
CA GLY A 604 11.49 1.63 -32.44
C GLY A 604 12.61 1.91 -31.44
N PHE A 605 12.27 2.14 -30.18
CA PHE A 605 13.21 2.51 -29.11
C PHE A 605 12.58 2.28 -27.73
N GLN A 606 13.40 2.33 -26.68
CA GLN A 606 12.97 2.29 -25.28
C GLN A 606 13.31 3.60 -24.59
N VAL A 607 12.44 4.04 -23.66
CA VAL A 607 12.69 5.17 -22.77
C VAL A 607 12.60 4.69 -21.33
N LEU A 608 13.63 4.96 -20.54
CA LEU A 608 13.67 4.75 -19.10
C LEU A 608 14.01 6.06 -18.39
N VAL A 609 13.23 6.43 -17.37
CA VAL A 609 13.50 7.57 -16.50
C VAL A 609 13.60 7.07 -15.07
N ALA A 610 14.75 7.31 -14.45
CA ALA A 610 14.99 7.03 -13.04
C ALA A 610 15.45 8.30 -12.31
N ARG A 611 14.95 8.51 -11.09
CA ARG A 611 15.32 9.64 -10.22
C ARG A 611 15.31 9.18 -8.77
N LYS A 612 16.29 9.61 -7.97
CA LYS A 612 16.41 9.26 -6.53
C LYS A 612 16.34 7.74 -6.27
N GLY A 613 16.99 6.94 -7.12
CA GLY A 613 16.99 5.48 -6.97
C GLY A 613 15.65 4.81 -7.29
N LYS A 614 14.73 5.49 -7.99
CA LYS A 614 13.44 4.93 -8.43
C LYS A 614 13.25 5.10 -9.93
N VAL A 615 12.89 4.04 -10.62
CA VAL A 615 12.36 4.05 -11.98
C VAL A 615 10.91 4.53 -11.91
N ILE A 616 10.60 5.56 -12.69
CA ILE A 616 9.29 6.22 -12.70
C ILE A 616 8.63 6.27 -14.07
N PHE A 617 9.37 5.84 -15.09
CA PHE A 617 8.90 5.67 -16.45
C PHE A 617 9.75 4.62 -17.13
N GLN A 618 9.12 3.60 -17.74
CA GLN A 618 9.82 2.62 -18.55
C GLN A 618 8.87 2.08 -19.62
N LYS A 619 9.11 2.46 -20.87
CA LYS A 619 8.23 2.09 -21.98
C LYS A 619 9.02 1.86 -23.27
N SER A 620 8.55 0.92 -24.07
CA SER A 620 9.05 0.62 -25.40
C SER A 620 8.06 1.07 -26.46
N TYR A 621 8.60 1.50 -27.60
CA TYR A 621 7.87 2.08 -28.72
C TYR A 621 8.31 1.45 -30.04
N GLY A 622 7.37 1.33 -30.97
CA GLY A 622 7.66 0.88 -32.33
C GLY A 622 8.09 -0.58 -32.44
N TYR A 623 8.91 -0.86 -33.44
CA TYR A 623 9.35 -2.18 -33.85
C TYR A 623 10.85 -2.23 -34.07
N HIS A 624 11.42 -3.42 -34.14
CA HIS A 624 12.87 -3.59 -34.38
C HIS A 624 13.30 -3.00 -35.73
N THR A 625 12.41 -3.06 -36.73
CA THR A 625 12.66 -2.56 -38.09
C THR A 625 11.40 -1.88 -38.66
N ASP A 626 11.57 -1.13 -39.75
CA ASP A 626 10.47 -0.47 -40.47
C ASP A 626 9.45 -1.46 -41.08
N GLU A 627 9.80 -2.75 -41.16
CA GLU A 627 8.89 -3.82 -41.60
C GLU A 627 7.80 -4.15 -40.57
N LYS A 628 7.93 -3.66 -39.33
CA LYS A 628 6.96 -3.81 -38.25
C LYS A 628 6.60 -5.26 -37.89
N LYS A 629 7.58 -6.16 -37.96
CA LYS A 629 7.39 -7.60 -37.64
C LYS A 629 7.47 -7.91 -36.15
N ILE A 630 8.44 -7.30 -35.46
CA ILE A 630 8.73 -7.60 -34.05
C ILE A 630 8.62 -6.31 -33.25
N PRO A 631 7.62 -6.16 -32.35
CA PRO A 631 7.50 -4.96 -31.52
C PRO A 631 8.62 -4.91 -30.49
N VAL A 632 9.10 -3.69 -30.20
CA VAL A 632 10.10 -3.49 -29.14
C VAL A 632 9.47 -3.81 -27.77
N LYS A 633 10.20 -4.57 -26.95
CA LYS A 633 9.87 -4.89 -25.57
C LYS A 633 10.88 -4.27 -24.63
N ASN A 634 10.48 -4.05 -23.37
CA ASN A 634 11.37 -3.53 -22.34
C ASN A 634 12.57 -4.45 -22.04
N SER A 635 12.47 -5.72 -22.44
CA SER A 635 13.50 -6.75 -22.29
C SER A 635 14.42 -6.90 -23.50
N ASP A 636 14.15 -6.19 -24.60
CA ASP A 636 14.94 -6.31 -25.81
C ASP A 636 16.31 -5.66 -25.63
N VAL A 637 17.33 -6.33 -26.15
CA VAL A 637 18.71 -5.86 -26.13
C VAL A 637 19.00 -5.28 -27.51
N TYR A 638 19.62 -4.11 -27.53
CA TYR A 638 19.99 -3.43 -28.77
C TYR A 638 21.45 -3.74 -29.12
N ASP A 639 21.71 -4.04 -30.39
CA ASP A 639 23.07 -4.10 -30.91
C ASP A 639 23.68 -2.71 -30.90
N LEU A 640 24.64 -2.48 -30.01
CA LEU A 640 25.34 -1.21 -29.88
C LEU A 640 26.74 -1.32 -30.50
N ALA A 641 26.99 -0.54 -31.55
CA ALA A 641 28.29 -0.49 -32.19
C ALA A 641 29.28 0.38 -31.40
N SER A 642 30.57 0.09 -31.55
CA SER A 642 31.69 0.90 -31.02
C SER A 642 31.82 1.00 -29.48
N LEU A 643 31.12 0.17 -28.69
CA LEU A 643 31.23 0.20 -27.23
C LEU A 643 32.44 -0.52 -26.64
N THR A 644 33.06 -1.46 -27.37
CA THR A 644 34.18 -2.28 -26.85
C THR A 644 35.34 -1.45 -26.29
N LYS A 645 35.54 -0.23 -26.80
CA LYS A 645 36.59 0.67 -26.32
C LYS A 645 36.35 1.09 -24.88
N ILE A 646 35.15 1.56 -24.59
CA ILE A 646 34.78 2.12 -23.29
C ILE A 646 34.33 1.05 -22.29
N LEU A 647 33.83 -0.10 -22.77
CA LEU A 647 33.36 -1.19 -21.90
C LEU A 647 34.44 -2.24 -21.62
N ALA A 648 35.37 -2.48 -22.56
CA ALA A 648 36.37 -3.53 -22.43
C ALA A 648 37.80 -2.98 -22.29
N SER A 649 38.34 -2.37 -23.35
CA SER A 649 39.76 -2.02 -23.41
C SER A 649 40.15 -0.92 -22.42
N LEU A 650 39.40 0.18 -22.34
CA LEU A 650 39.72 1.32 -21.47
C LEU A 650 39.66 0.95 -19.98
N PRO A 651 38.58 0.33 -19.45
CA PRO A 651 38.53 -0.08 -18.04
C PRO A 651 39.68 -1.03 -17.66
N MET A 652 40.03 -1.95 -18.57
CA MET A 652 41.15 -2.85 -18.34
C MET A 652 42.51 -2.15 -18.39
N ILE A 653 42.71 -1.15 -19.26
CA ILE A 653 43.93 -0.32 -19.23
C ILE A 653 44.02 0.48 -17.92
N MET A 654 42.91 1.04 -17.43
CA MET A 654 42.86 1.74 -16.13
C MET A 654 43.22 0.79 -14.98
N LYS A 655 42.68 -0.43 -14.98
CA LYS A 655 43.03 -1.48 -14.00
C LYS A 655 44.50 -1.90 -14.10
N ALA A 656 45.02 -2.06 -15.32
CA ALA A 656 46.42 -2.42 -15.55
C ALA A 656 47.39 -1.32 -15.13
N GLU A 657 46.99 -0.05 -15.23
CA GLU A 657 47.72 1.08 -14.66
C GLU A 657 47.74 0.98 -13.13
N GLN A 658 46.57 0.78 -12.50
CA GLN A 658 46.45 0.70 -11.04
C GLN A 658 47.29 -0.44 -10.46
N GLU A 659 47.38 -1.56 -11.20
CA GLU A 659 48.21 -2.72 -10.86
C GLU A 659 49.68 -2.57 -11.28
N GLN A 660 50.06 -1.42 -11.85
CA GLN A 660 51.40 -1.10 -12.37
C GLN A 660 51.89 -2.05 -13.48
N LYS A 661 51.00 -2.78 -14.15
CA LYS A 661 51.32 -3.67 -15.27
C LYS A 661 51.48 -2.93 -16.60
N ILE A 662 50.67 -1.90 -16.81
CA ILE A 662 50.74 -1.02 -18.00
C ILE A 662 50.72 0.43 -17.52
N PRO A 663 51.89 1.03 -17.20
CA PRO A 663 51.96 2.43 -16.80
C PRO A 663 51.48 3.37 -17.90
N ILE A 664 50.77 4.45 -17.56
CA ILE A 664 50.21 5.39 -18.54
C ILE A 664 51.27 6.11 -19.40
N ASN A 665 52.49 6.25 -18.87
CA ASN A 665 53.62 6.87 -19.57
C ASN A 665 54.49 5.85 -20.33
N ALA A 666 54.19 4.55 -20.20
CA ALA A 666 54.95 3.50 -20.87
C ALA A 666 54.88 3.68 -22.39
N LYS A 667 55.99 3.40 -23.05
CA LYS A 667 56.11 3.40 -24.51
C LYS A 667 55.57 2.10 -25.09
N LEU A 668 55.06 2.15 -26.32
CA LEU A 668 54.45 1.00 -26.97
C LEU A 668 55.40 -0.20 -27.01
N PHE A 669 56.70 -0.01 -27.23
CA PHE A 669 57.66 -1.12 -27.25
C PHE A 669 57.85 -1.80 -25.89
N GLU A 670 57.57 -1.11 -24.79
CA GLU A 670 57.71 -1.66 -23.43
C GLU A 670 56.56 -2.62 -23.11
N ILE A 671 55.36 -2.32 -23.59
CA ILE A 671 54.16 -3.14 -23.39
C ILE A 671 53.90 -4.13 -24.54
N LEU A 672 54.47 -3.86 -25.72
CA LEU A 672 54.44 -4.71 -26.90
C LEU A 672 55.82 -4.75 -27.56
N PRO A 673 56.74 -5.62 -27.10
CA PRO A 673 58.10 -5.74 -27.65
C PRO A 673 58.16 -6.00 -29.16
N SER A 674 57.11 -6.60 -29.72
CA SER A 674 56.95 -6.81 -31.17
C SER A 674 56.97 -5.49 -31.98
N PHE A 675 56.72 -4.34 -31.35
CA PHE A 675 56.72 -3.02 -31.98
C PHE A 675 58.05 -2.24 -31.84
N LYS A 676 59.08 -2.79 -31.17
CA LYS A 676 60.36 -2.11 -30.90
C LYS A 676 61.03 -1.46 -32.13
N ASN A 677 60.96 -2.14 -33.28
CA ASN A 677 61.55 -1.67 -34.55
C ASN A 677 60.50 -1.05 -35.50
N SER A 678 59.52 -0.33 -34.97
CA SER A 678 58.48 0.34 -35.76
C SER A 678 58.48 1.84 -35.52
N ASN A 679 57.91 2.61 -36.46
CA ASN A 679 57.68 4.04 -36.29
C ASN A 679 56.70 4.39 -35.14
N LYS A 680 56.14 3.38 -34.47
CA LYS A 680 55.20 3.50 -33.34
C LYS A 680 55.84 3.19 -31.99
N ALA A 681 57.09 2.72 -31.95
CA ALA A 681 57.74 2.21 -30.75
C ALA A 681 57.65 3.18 -29.56
N ASN A 682 57.88 4.48 -29.81
CA ASN A 682 57.99 5.53 -28.80
C ASN A 682 56.67 6.26 -28.50
N ILE A 683 55.55 5.83 -29.08
CA ILE A 683 54.23 6.36 -28.72
C ILE A 683 53.90 5.86 -27.32
N SER A 684 53.52 6.76 -26.42
CA SER A 684 53.09 6.39 -25.07
C SER A 684 51.65 5.88 -25.02
N VAL A 685 51.32 5.12 -23.98
CA VAL A 685 49.93 4.72 -23.68
C VAL A 685 49.02 5.94 -23.58
N LYS A 686 49.47 7.03 -22.93
CA LYS A 686 48.76 8.31 -22.87
C LYS A 686 48.44 8.89 -24.26
N GLU A 687 49.40 8.89 -25.18
CA GLU A 687 49.20 9.40 -26.54
C GLU A 687 48.22 8.53 -27.33
N LEU A 688 48.24 7.21 -27.13
CA LEU A 688 47.26 6.30 -27.74
C LEU A 688 45.85 6.52 -27.20
N LEU A 689 45.68 6.64 -25.87
CA LEU A 689 44.39 6.88 -25.22
C LEU A 689 43.80 8.27 -25.56
N SER A 690 44.66 9.29 -25.66
CA SER A 690 44.23 10.66 -25.99
C SER A 690 44.04 10.91 -27.49
N HIS A 691 44.29 9.90 -28.34
CA HIS A 691 44.24 10.02 -29.79
C HIS A 691 45.25 11.01 -30.41
N TYR A 692 46.36 11.27 -29.71
CA TYR A 692 47.49 12.08 -30.19
C TYR A 692 48.69 11.23 -30.65
N GLY A 693 48.57 9.90 -30.64
CA GLY A 693 49.61 8.97 -31.10
C GLY A 693 49.87 8.97 -32.61
N ARG A 694 49.22 9.86 -33.37
CA ARG A 694 49.36 10.01 -34.83
C ARG A 694 49.06 8.74 -35.63
N LEU A 695 48.26 7.82 -35.07
CA LEU A 695 47.80 6.66 -35.81
C LEU A 695 46.73 7.09 -36.84
N PRO A 696 46.67 6.46 -38.02
CA PRO A 696 45.56 6.70 -38.95
C PRO A 696 44.23 6.29 -38.30
N ALA A 697 43.13 6.93 -38.72
CA ALA A 697 41.82 6.73 -38.09
C ALA A 697 41.36 5.26 -38.10
N TRP A 698 41.53 4.58 -39.23
CA TRP A 698 41.20 3.16 -39.39
C TRP A 698 42.01 2.53 -40.53
N ILE A 699 42.01 1.20 -40.60
CA ILE A 699 42.55 0.42 -41.72
C ILE A 699 41.46 -0.56 -42.17
N PRO A 700 41.09 -0.60 -43.47
CA PRO A 700 40.09 -1.53 -43.99
C PRO A 700 40.65 -2.95 -44.12
N PHE A 701 40.86 -3.64 -43.00
CA PHE A 701 41.50 -4.97 -43.00
C PHE A 701 40.77 -5.99 -43.89
N TYR A 702 39.47 -5.86 -44.11
CA TYR A 702 38.69 -6.78 -44.96
C TYR A 702 38.95 -6.60 -46.47
N GLN A 703 39.44 -5.45 -46.93
CA GLN A 703 39.63 -5.25 -48.38
C GLN A 703 40.73 -6.19 -48.93
N GLY A 704 41.73 -6.50 -48.11
CA GLY A 704 42.80 -7.44 -48.45
C GLY A 704 42.36 -8.91 -48.51
N THR A 705 41.17 -9.24 -48.00
CA THR A 705 40.63 -10.61 -47.98
C THR A 705 39.58 -10.84 -49.08
N GLN A 706 39.28 -9.83 -49.90
CA GLN A 706 38.34 -9.94 -51.00
C GLN A 706 39.01 -10.37 -52.30
N VAL A 707 38.26 -11.04 -53.17
CA VAL A 707 38.66 -11.32 -54.54
C VAL A 707 38.77 -9.99 -55.29
N LYS A 708 39.90 -9.80 -55.96
CA LYS A 708 40.23 -8.56 -56.66
C LYS A 708 39.13 -8.23 -57.68
N ASN A 709 38.65 -6.99 -57.65
CA ASN A 709 37.63 -6.43 -58.55
C ASN A 709 36.21 -7.00 -58.44
N THR A 710 35.89 -7.87 -57.46
CA THR A 710 34.52 -8.41 -57.31
C THR A 710 33.85 -8.05 -55.99
N LYS A 711 34.59 -7.49 -55.02
CA LYS A 711 34.15 -7.28 -53.62
C LYS A 711 33.69 -8.56 -52.90
N ALA A 712 33.80 -9.73 -53.52
CA ALA A 712 33.42 -11.00 -52.93
C ALA A 712 34.49 -11.47 -51.93
N ASN A 713 34.05 -12.09 -50.83
CA ASN A 713 34.96 -12.68 -49.85
C ASN A 713 35.76 -13.83 -50.49
N SER A 714 37.09 -13.82 -50.33
CA SER A 714 37.93 -14.87 -50.90
C SER A 714 37.83 -16.17 -50.08
N PRO A 715 37.61 -17.33 -50.72
CA PRO A 715 37.59 -18.63 -50.03
C PRO A 715 38.97 -19.02 -49.47
N LYS A 716 40.03 -18.27 -49.81
CA LYS A 716 41.36 -18.42 -49.19
C LYS A 716 41.37 -17.95 -47.74
N PHE A 717 40.60 -16.90 -47.44
CA PHE A 717 40.57 -16.29 -46.12
C PHE A 717 39.33 -16.67 -45.34
N TYR A 718 38.24 -17.05 -46.01
CA TYR A 718 36.96 -17.33 -45.38
C TYR A 718 36.44 -18.74 -45.65
N SER A 719 35.74 -19.29 -44.67
CA SER A 719 34.99 -20.54 -44.73
C SER A 719 33.58 -20.34 -44.20
N ALA A 720 32.59 -21.07 -44.73
CA ALA A 720 31.24 -21.11 -44.19
C ALA A 720 31.11 -21.98 -42.93
N THR A 721 32.12 -22.79 -42.64
CA THR A 721 32.13 -23.76 -41.55
C THR A 721 33.35 -23.55 -40.66
N LYS A 722 33.10 -23.57 -39.34
CA LYS A 722 34.15 -23.51 -38.32
C LYS A 722 35.08 -24.72 -38.44
N SER A 723 36.39 -24.48 -38.37
CA SER A 723 37.40 -25.54 -38.32
C SER A 723 38.66 -25.01 -37.65
N ASP A 724 39.64 -25.87 -37.38
CA ASP A 724 40.93 -25.44 -36.81
C ASP A 724 41.67 -24.42 -37.70
N SER A 725 41.46 -24.50 -39.02
CA SER A 725 42.04 -23.55 -39.99
C SER A 725 41.26 -22.23 -40.07
N TYR A 726 39.95 -22.26 -39.77
CA TYR A 726 39.04 -21.11 -39.76
C TYR A 726 38.28 -21.05 -38.43
N PRO A 727 38.95 -20.73 -37.31
CA PRO A 727 38.35 -20.87 -35.98
C PRO A 727 37.56 -19.62 -35.53
N LEU A 728 37.75 -18.47 -36.19
CA LEU A 728 37.24 -17.17 -35.77
C LEU A 728 36.05 -16.75 -36.62
N GLU A 729 34.87 -16.62 -36.01
CA GLU A 729 33.67 -16.11 -36.66
C GLU A 729 33.77 -14.58 -36.83
N VAL A 730 33.44 -14.07 -38.01
CA VAL A 730 33.47 -12.64 -38.34
C VAL A 730 32.12 -12.11 -38.84
N ALA A 731 31.23 -13.01 -39.25
CA ALA A 731 29.82 -12.78 -39.53
C ALA A 731 29.09 -14.12 -39.40
N GLU A 732 27.75 -14.11 -39.36
CA GLU A 732 26.94 -15.33 -39.25
C GLU A 732 27.36 -16.38 -40.30
N ASN A 733 27.78 -17.56 -39.84
CA ASN A 733 28.28 -18.63 -40.70
C ASN A 733 29.47 -18.22 -41.59
N LEU A 734 30.31 -17.29 -41.15
CA LEU A 734 31.49 -16.85 -41.88
C LEU A 734 32.71 -16.80 -40.95
N TYR A 735 33.68 -17.66 -41.22
CA TYR A 735 34.86 -17.85 -40.39
C TYR A 735 36.12 -17.45 -41.12
N ILE A 736 37.03 -16.71 -40.48
CA ILE A 736 38.29 -16.25 -41.07
C ILE A 736 39.47 -17.15 -40.66
N THR A 737 40.45 -17.28 -41.55
CA THR A 737 41.67 -18.04 -41.27
C THR A 737 42.40 -17.53 -40.02
N LYS A 738 42.85 -18.45 -39.17
CA LYS A 738 43.57 -18.13 -37.92
C LYS A 738 44.74 -17.17 -38.14
N SER A 739 45.45 -17.35 -39.26
CA SER A 739 46.66 -16.59 -39.63
C SER A 739 46.40 -15.12 -39.97
N TYR A 740 45.15 -14.71 -40.19
CA TYR A 740 44.85 -13.33 -40.59
C TYR A 740 45.00 -12.33 -39.43
N THR A 741 44.88 -12.79 -38.19
CA THR A 741 45.09 -11.97 -36.98
C THR A 741 46.49 -11.37 -36.94
N ASP A 742 47.53 -12.13 -37.26
CA ASP A 742 48.90 -11.64 -37.39
C ASP A 742 49.03 -10.54 -38.46
N SER A 743 48.24 -10.64 -39.53
CA SER A 743 48.26 -9.68 -40.63
C SER A 743 47.71 -8.32 -40.19
N ILE A 744 46.69 -8.30 -39.32
CA ILE A 744 46.14 -7.06 -38.73
C ILE A 744 47.25 -6.29 -38.00
N TYR A 745 47.95 -6.93 -37.05
CA TYR A 745 49.03 -6.28 -36.30
C TYR A 745 50.21 -5.90 -37.18
N LYS A 746 50.56 -6.71 -38.19
CA LYS A 746 51.59 -6.37 -39.18
C LYS A 746 51.22 -5.13 -40.01
N LEU A 747 49.96 -5.00 -40.42
CA LEU A 747 49.46 -3.85 -41.16
C LEU A 747 49.47 -2.59 -40.28
N ILE A 748 49.04 -2.70 -39.02
CA ILE A 748 49.15 -1.60 -38.04
C ILE A 748 50.63 -1.24 -37.86
N LYS A 749 51.53 -2.20 -37.66
CA LYS A 749 52.97 -1.94 -37.49
C LYS A 749 53.57 -1.21 -38.69
N LYS A 750 53.20 -1.60 -39.91
CA LYS A 750 53.70 -1.01 -41.18
C LYS A 750 53.04 0.32 -41.57
N SER A 751 51.90 0.69 -41.00
CA SER A 751 51.19 1.91 -41.39
C SER A 751 52.04 3.16 -41.10
N ASN A 752 51.89 4.19 -41.93
CA ASN A 752 52.52 5.48 -41.66
C ASN A 752 51.78 6.20 -40.53
N LEU A 753 52.52 6.94 -39.71
CA LEU A 753 51.92 7.93 -38.82
C LEU A 753 51.43 9.11 -39.65
N ILE A 754 50.32 9.72 -39.24
CA ILE A 754 49.87 10.98 -39.84
C ILE A 754 50.94 12.05 -39.63
N VAL A 755 51.07 12.98 -40.58
CA VAL A 755 52.20 13.92 -40.63
C VAL A 755 52.18 14.88 -39.43
N ASN A 756 51.02 15.44 -39.11
CA ASN A 756 50.86 16.40 -38.04
C ASN A 756 50.45 15.71 -36.73
N GLN A 757 50.94 16.22 -35.60
CA GLN A 757 50.47 15.80 -34.29
C GLN A 757 49.19 16.58 -33.95
N GLU A 758 48.05 16.01 -34.30
CA GLU A 758 46.72 16.55 -34.02
C GLU A 758 45.83 15.45 -33.45
N TYR A 759 44.70 15.86 -32.85
CA TYR A 759 43.69 14.92 -32.42
C TYR A 759 43.10 14.21 -33.64
N LEU A 760 43.32 12.90 -33.73
CA LEU A 760 42.65 12.05 -34.71
C LEU A 760 42.21 10.76 -34.03
N TYR A 761 40.90 10.62 -33.85
CA TYR A 761 40.32 9.38 -33.31
C TYR A 761 40.80 8.19 -34.13
N SER A 762 41.38 7.20 -33.46
CA SER A 762 41.93 6.00 -34.09
C SER A 762 41.55 4.75 -33.31
N ASP A 763 40.89 3.81 -34.00
CA ASP A 763 40.56 2.50 -33.43
C ASP A 763 41.80 1.63 -33.23
N LEU A 764 42.89 1.93 -33.93
CA LEU A 764 44.09 1.09 -33.97
C LEU A 764 44.78 0.97 -32.61
N GLY A 765 44.72 2.01 -31.78
CA GLY A 765 45.24 1.98 -30.42
C GLY A 765 44.60 0.88 -29.57
N TYR A 766 43.30 0.60 -29.77
CA TYR A 766 42.57 -0.40 -29.01
C TYR A 766 42.88 -1.84 -29.41
N TYR A 767 43.29 -2.09 -30.65
CA TYR A 767 43.87 -3.38 -31.04
C TYR A 767 45.18 -3.63 -30.30
N LEU A 768 46.03 -2.61 -30.21
CA LEU A 768 47.30 -2.69 -29.47
C LEU A 768 47.06 -2.89 -27.98
N PHE A 769 46.10 -2.19 -27.39
CA PHE A 769 45.74 -2.41 -25.98
C PHE A 769 45.21 -3.81 -25.72
N LYS A 770 44.39 -4.38 -26.61
CA LYS A 770 43.96 -5.78 -26.49
C LYS A 770 45.18 -6.71 -26.43
N GLU A 771 46.11 -6.59 -27.38
CA GLU A 771 47.31 -7.44 -27.40
C GLU A 771 48.17 -7.25 -26.14
N ALA A 772 48.36 -6.00 -25.70
CA ALA A 772 49.15 -5.67 -24.51
C ALA A 772 48.53 -6.26 -23.23
N LEU A 773 47.21 -6.15 -23.08
CA LEU A 773 46.47 -6.69 -21.94
C LEU A 773 46.51 -8.23 -21.93
N GLU A 774 46.23 -8.88 -23.07
CA GLU A 774 46.28 -10.35 -23.15
C GLU A 774 47.69 -10.88 -22.89
N ASN A 775 48.73 -10.17 -23.34
CA ASN A 775 50.12 -10.50 -23.03
C ASN A 775 50.49 -10.31 -21.55
N SER A 776 49.96 -9.28 -20.90
CA SER A 776 50.26 -8.94 -19.50
C SER A 776 49.54 -9.84 -18.51
N TYR A 777 48.30 -10.25 -18.83
CA TYR A 777 47.46 -11.06 -17.94
C TYR A 777 47.38 -12.54 -18.33
N LYS A 778 47.89 -12.93 -19.51
CA LYS A 778 47.84 -14.31 -20.04
C LYS A 778 46.43 -14.89 -20.13
N LYS A 779 45.43 -14.02 -20.35
CA LYS A 779 44.02 -14.37 -20.56
C LYS A 779 43.44 -13.54 -21.71
N PRO A 780 42.47 -14.05 -22.47
CA PRO A 780 41.72 -13.27 -23.46
C PRO A 780 41.04 -12.04 -22.84
N LEU A 781 40.96 -10.93 -23.59
CA LEU A 781 40.38 -9.68 -23.10
C LEU A 781 38.91 -9.85 -22.65
N ASN A 782 38.13 -10.67 -23.37
CA ASN A 782 36.74 -10.96 -23.01
C ASN A 782 36.61 -11.66 -21.65
N THR A 783 37.53 -12.57 -21.31
CA THR A 783 37.55 -13.21 -19.98
C THR A 783 37.98 -12.21 -18.90
N LEU A 784 38.94 -11.34 -19.20
CA LEU A 784 39.40 -10.34 -18.23
C LEU A 784 38.32 -9.36 -17.84
N VAL A 785 37.58 -8.82 -18.81
CA VAL A 785 36.52 -7.83 -18.54
C VAL A 785 35.32 -8.47 -17.84
N ASP A 786 35.02 -9.73 -18.17
CA ASP A 786 33.95 -10.47 -17.53
C ASP A 786 34.24 -10.70 -16.03
N GLU A 787 35.42 -11.26 -15.73
CA GLU A 787 35.86 -11.52 -14.36
C GLU A 787 36.07 -10.22 -13.56
N ALA A 788 36.63 -9.17 -14.17
CA ALA A 788 36.99 -7.95 -13.45
C ALA A 788 35.80 -7.01 -13.23
N PHE A 789 34.82 -6.99 -14.13
CA PHE A 789 33.75 -6.00 -14.12
C PHE A 789 32.36 -6.61 -14.32
N TYR A 790 32.12 -7.34 -15.40
CA TYR A 790 30.75 -7.64 -15.84
C TYR A 790 30.00 -8.58 -14.89
N GLN A 791 30.66 -9.62 -14.38
CA GLN A 791 30.05 -10.54 -13.41
C GLN A 791 29.61 -9.80 -12.14
N SER A 792 30.46 -8.91 -11.61
CA SER A 792 30.15 -8.14 -10.40
C SER A 792 29.03 -7.11 -10.62
N LEU A 793 28.89 -6.61 -11.85
CA LEU A 793 27.83 -5.69 -12.25
C LEU A 793 26.52 -6.42 -12.60
N GLY A 794 26.53 -7.75 -12.68
CA GLY A 794 25.37 -8.52 -13.13
C GLY A 794 25.01 -8.31 -14.59
N ALA A 795 25.99 -7.96 -15.41
CA ALA A 795 25.80 -7.75 -16.83
C ALA A 795 25.83 -9.08 -17.60
N ASP A 796 24.87 -9.95 -17.29
CA ASP A 796 24.70 -11.28 -17.89
C ASP A 796 24.19 -11.26 -19.35
N ARG A 797 23.81 -10.06 -19.82
CA ARG A 797 23.25 -9.78 -21.15
C ARG A 797 23.93 -8.56 -21.79
N MET A 798 25.26 -8.62 -21.96
CA MET A 798 26.05 -7.62 -22.70
C MET A 798 26.61 -8.14 -24.02
#